data_AF-A0A7W4EW64-F1
#
_entry.id   AF-A0A7W4EW64-F1
#
_cell.length_a   1.000
_cell.length_b   1.000
_cell.length_c   1.000
_cell.angle_alpha   90.00
_cell.angle_beta   90.00
_cell.angle_gamma   90.00
#
_symmetry.space_group_name_H-M   'P 1'
#
loop_
_entity.id
_entity.type
_entity.pdbx_description
1 polymer ?
#
loop_
_entity_poly.entity_id
_entity_poly.type
_entity_poly.pdbx_seq_one_letter_code
_entity_poly.pdbx_strand_id
1 'polypeptide(L)'
;MEARLAVTPTRVLPTMVGLNGQGNARENISTVPRFINSNTIEYNFTLAEDHHITPLIGHEFIYSFSKSVFARANELKDSRLMLLGNGNPQRNVVSSGFYELFYNSFFGRVEYDYAGRYFVDASIRDDESSKFGRNNRHALFWSAGAMWRAKEESFLKDLRWLNDLSVKASIGTSGNAAIPARGGQAWTAAYRSLALAGENGIYDGVHGFGITEPGNPNLTWEKQLKFTLGLQFELFDIVKADVSFYHRKTSSMLMEVPKPYTSGYGEILSNVGALTNTGVDLRLDVTAWKDSRGNHVTPYVVLNYNRQRITELFDGRKYWLLSGEGLAYAVGRPVEYFFPRFYRINPDNGKPEWYLADPDNPTKVQTDPNKITDDWDVANKNAQATGKPRVAPFQGGFGFNLSLWGAYMQCAFNFQLDKWMFSNDRYFFENPMRFRGQVTSKKINSDSYWKKPGDKKTYPSKDVVTWVNFDDRLLENASFMRLKNLTIGYNFPKKWVEKTRFFSSGKVYTSFRNLFTVTKFEGPDPEPDTNVGRGINPNTKQAWDAGMMYAFKSVQYGDFAIFPEVQADLLNATNTFGNRMGGTHSWEMDYADYDLRDMWAAYYAQIADINFFLENYKRFTPKEGEEDFKDTVSLVVGHAHFIRAYCYFELAQRWSALYDANALCVPLVLKRDVEGKPARSTQGEVFQQILADIAQAETMLEDEDGQASSGTITIDVVRALKARVQLGMKDWASAYATAQEVINSGVYTLVNDPVKLKAMWHEDAPSTELLMLMVAALTNQGRSMSQLGGYDAAKGVWQPDFLPTQGVVDLFDNADIRKSIYFEQRTVQLAVDGSNTPNIWCVAKYPGATKLRRNKTIPNSVHAPKPFRLAELYLIAAESAAMNGNDAGAATMLNTLRTSRGLGAVTTTGDALKKDIQDERTRELLFEGYRIADLRRWGLPCKRMTPQNENLLVTAHTGLNRPASDPKFTWGIPQNDITTNPNLVQNPGW
;
A
#
# COMPACT_ATOMS: atom_id res chain seq x y z
N MET A 1 -6.24 -27.55 -16.87
CA MET A 1 -6.18 -26.29 -17.63
C MET A 1 -6.26 -25.16 -16.63
N GLU A 2 -5.18 -24.39 -16.46
CA GLU A 2 -5.21 -23.15 -15.67
C GLU A 2 -5.12 -21.99 -16.65
N ALA A 3 -6.15 -21.16 -16.70
CA ALA A 3 -6.16 -19.93 -17.47
C ALA A 3 -6.27 -18.76 -16.50
N ARG A 4 -5.23 -17.91 -16.45
CA ARG A 4 -5.26 -16.64 -15.72
C ARG A 4 -5.46 -15.52 -16.72
N LEU A 5 -6.60 -14.83 -16.60
CA LEU A 5 -6.85 -13.56 -17.26
C LEU A 5 -6.59 -12.45 -16.25
N ALA A 6 -5.67 -11.53 -16.58
CA ALA A 6 -5.41 -10.36 -15.77
C ALA A 6 -5.69 -9.10 -16.60
N VAL A 7 -6.57 -8.24 -16.08
CA VAL A 7 -6.83 -6.91 -16.62
C VAL A 7 -6.31 -5.92 -15.60
N THR A 8 -5.31 -5.12 -15.99
CA THR A 8 -4.70 -4.12 -15.10
C THR A 8 -4.80 -2.74 -15.73
N PRO A 9 -5.85 -1.98 -15.41
CA PRO A 9 -5.91 -0.57 -15.80
C PRO A 9 -4.95 0.26 -14.94
N THR A 10 -4.31 1.25 -15.52
CA THR A 10 -3.61 2.30 -14.76
C THR A 10 -3.87 3.65 -15.41
N ARG A 11 -3.98 4.69 -14.60
CA ARG A 11 -4.21 6.05 -15.08
C ARG A 11 -3.23 6.99 -14.41
N VAL A 12 -2.66 7.88 -15.21
CA VAL A 12 -1.93 9.06 -14.74
C VAL A 12 -2.80 10.25 -15.12
N LEU A 13 -3.43 10.84 -14.12
CA LEU A 13 -4.36 11.93 -14.35
C LEU A 13 -3.61 13.15 -14.88
N PRO A 14 -4.16 13.88 -15.88
CA PRO A 14 -3.60 15.16 -16.33
C PRO A 14 -3.53 16.21 -15.23
N THR A 15 -4.20 15.99 -14.11
CA THR A 15 -4.18 16.84 -12.91
C THR A 15 -3.06 16.49 -11.92
N MET A 16 -2.25 15.47 -12.19
CA MET A 16 -1.11 15.11 -11.34
C MET A 16 -0.02 16.19 -11.41
N VAL A 17 0.44 16.67 -10.25
CA VAL A 17 1.45 17.74 -10.14
C VAL A 17 2.74 17.33 -10.88
N GLY A 18 3.09 18.09 -11.92
CA GLY A 18 4.27 17.85 -12.78
C GLY A 18 3.98 17.28 -14.18
N LEU A 19 2.73 16.88 -14.48
CA LEU A 19 2.29 16.36 -15.79
C LEU A 19 1.03 17.08 -16.31
N ASN A 20 0.89 18.38 -16.03
CA ASN A 20 -0.32 19.14 -16.34
C ASN A 20 -0.63 19.13 -17.84
N GLY A 21 -1.85 18.73 -18.22
CA GLY A 21 -2.28 18.59 -19.62
C GLY A 21 -1.67 17.39 -20.37
N GLN A 22 -0.94 16.52 -19.67
CA GLN A 22 -0.26 15.34 -20.24
C GLN A 22 -0.73 14.04 -19.57
N GLY A 23 -2.05 13.90 -19.38
CA GLY A 23 -2.65 12.69 -18.84
C GLY A 23 -2.42 11.48 -19.74
N ASN A 24 -2.37 10.30 -19.14
CA ASN A 24 -2.37 9.05 -19.87
C ASN A 24 -3.22 7.99 -19.16
N ALA A 25 -3.93 7.20 -19.96
CA ALA A 25 -4.66 6.02 -19.52
C ALA A 25 -4.02 4.82 -20.20
N ARG A 26 -3.80 3.74 -19.46
CA ARG A 26 -3.30 2.50 -20.03
C ARG A 26 -4.14 1.32 -19.55
N GLU A 27 -4.37 0.38 -20.45
CA GLU A 27 -4.93 -0.92 -20.14
C GLU A 27 -3.95 -1.99 -20.59
N ASN A 28 -3.71 -2.95 -19.71
CA ASN A 28 -2.97 -4.16 -20.04
C ASN A 28 -3.86 -5.36 -19.80
N ILE A 29 -4.20 -6.07 -20.87
CA ILE A 29 -4.95 -7.32 -20.83
C ILE A 29 -3.96 -8.43 -21.12
N SER A 30 -3.73 -9.34 -20.17
CA SER A 30 -2.86 -10.49 -20.39
C SER A 30 -3.59 -11.81 -20.13
N THR A 31 -3.36 -12.79 -21.00
CA THR A 31 -3.86 -14.15 -20.88
C THR A 31 -2.69 -15.11 -20.93
N VAL A 32 -2.54 -15.95 -19.90
CA VAL A 32 -1.45 -16.94 -19.82
C VAL A 32 -2.02 -18.33 -19.56
N PRO A 33 -2.57 -19.01 -20.57
CA PRO A 33 -3.04 -20.38 -20.41
C PRO A 33 -1.86 -21.36 -20.40
N ARG A 34 -1.99 -22.40 -19.57
CA ARG A 34 -1.04 -23.52 -19.53
C ARG A 34 -1.78 -24.85 -19.66
N PHE A 35 -1.33 -25.64 -20.61
CA PHE A 35 -1.77 -27.00 -20.88
C PHE A 35 -0.66 -27.96 -20.49
N ILE A 36 -1.04 -29.01 -19.77
CA ILE A 36 -0.14 -30.08 -19.34
C ILE A 36 -0.87 -31.38 -19.66
N ASN A 37 -0.21 -32.25 -20.41
CA ASN A 37 -0.64 -33.62 -20.64
C ASN A 37 0.49 -34.54 -20.20
N SER A 38 0.22 -35.39 -19.21
CA SER A 38 1.18 -36.35 -18.67
C SER A 38 0.56 -37.74 -18.76
N ASN A 39 1.21 -38.64 -19.50
CA ASN A 39 0.79 -40.03 -19.66
C ASN A 39 1.86 -40.91 -19.02
N THR A 40 1.47 -41.73 -18.05
CA THR A 40 2.39 -42.60 -17.31
C THR A 40 1.88 -44.03 -17.28
N ILE A 41 2.79 -44.98 -17.44
CA ILE A 41 2.54 -46.41 -17.26
C ILE A 41 3.47 -46.88 -16.15
N GLU A 42 2.88 -47.37 -15.07
CA GLU A 42 3.58 -47.93 -13.92
C GLU A 42 3.16 -49.39 -13.75
N TYR A 43 4.13 -50.27 -13.49
CA TYR A 43 3.85 -51.68 -13.24
C TYR A 43 4.62 -52.15 -12.01
N ASN A 44 3.91 -52.37 -10.91
CA ASN A 44 4.49 -52.91 -9.69
C ASN A 44 4.37 -54.44 -9.71
N PHE A 45 5.50 -55.13 -9.57
CA PHE A 45 5.52 -56.59 -9.48
C PHE A 45 6.59 -57.11 -8.53
N THR A 46 6.35 -58.32 -8.04
CA THR A 46 7.23 -59.05 -7.13
C THR A 46 7.81 -60.25 -7.87
N LEU A 47 9.14 -60.31 -8.05
CA LEU A 47 9.82 -61.39 -8.80
C LEU A 47 10.02 -62.66 -7.94
N ALA A 48 10.20 -62.46 -6.64
CA ALA A 48 10.26 -63.46 -5.56
C ALA A 48 9.88 -62.76 -4.24
N GLU A 49 9.60 -63.48 -3.15
CA GLU A 49 9.05 -62.91 -1.90
C GLU A 49 9.75 -61.61 -1.45
N ASP A 50 11.07 -61.53 -1.57
CA ASP A 50 11.89 -60.39 -1.13
C ASP A 50 12.29 -59.41 -2.25
N HIS A 51 11.83 -59.57 -3.49
CA HIS A 51 12.25 -58.74 -4.62
C HIS A 51 11.07 -57.97 -5.22
N HIS A 52 10.95 -56.68 -4.90
CA HIS A 52 9.91 -55.80 -5.42
C HIS A 52 10.50 -54.82 -6.44
N ILE A 53 9.87 -54.72 -7.61
CA ILE A 53 10.32 -53.86 -8.70
C ILE A 53 9.16 -53.01 -9.21
N THR A 54 9.40 -51.71 -9.33
CA THR A 54 8.42 -50.73 -9.83
C THR A 54 9.02 -49.91 -10.97
N PRO A 55 9.04 -50.43 -12.21
CA PRO A 55 9.27 -49.62 -13.40
C PRO A 55 8.12 -48.66 -13.68
N LEU A 56 8.48 -47.45 -14.11
CA LEU A 56 7.59 -46.45 -14.66
C LEU A 56 8.20 -45.88 -15.94
N ILE A 57 7.38 -45.72 -16.97
CA ILE A 57 7.70 -44.88 -18.13
C ILE A 57 6.63 -43.80 -18.29
N GLY A 58 7.02 -42.65 -18.80
CA GLY A 58 6.12 -41.52 -18.96
C GLY A 58 6.52 -40.58 -20.08
N HIS A 59 5.50 -39.92 -20.61
CA HIS A 59 5.60 -38.81 -21.54
C HIS A 59 4.86 -37.61 -20.95
N GLU A 60 5.46 -36.43 -21.05
CA GLU A 60 4.86 -35.18 -20.61
C GLU A 60 5.02 -34.09 -21.65
N PHE A 61 3.92 -33.45 -22.01
CA PHE A 61 3.88 -32.31 -22.92
C PHE A 61 3.28 -31.10 -22.20
N ILE A 62 4.03 -29.99 -22.22
CA ILE A 62 3.60 -28.71 -21.64
C ILE A 62 3.55 -27.69 -22.76
N TYR A 63 2.39 -27.08 -22.95
CA TYR A 63 2.21 -25.93 -23.82
C TYR A 63 1.74 -24.74 -23.00
N SER A 64 2.39 -23.60 -23.16
CA SER A 64 1.90 -22.34 -22.59
C SER A 64 2.14 -21.21 -23.56
N PHE A 65 1.19 -20.30 -23.66
CA PHE A 65 1.42 -19.04 -24.36
C PHE A 65 1.05 -17.88 -23.46
N SER A 66 1.53 -16.70 -23.83
CA SER A 66 1.10 -15.44 -23.25
C SER A 66 0.68 -14.55 -24.39
N LYS A 67 -0.54 -14.02 -24.30
CA LYS A 67 -1.02 -12.95 -25.16
C LYS A 67 -1.27 -11.74 -24.29
N SER A 68 -0.65 -10.62 -24.63
CA SER A 68 -0.89 -9.34 -23.98
C SER A 68 -1.32 -8.30 -24.99
N VAL A 69 -2.32 -7.51 -24.65
CA VAL A 69 -2.66 -6.28 -25.38
C VAL A 69 -2.44 -5.13 -24.42
N PHE A 70 -1.57 -4.22 -24.81
CA PHE A 70 -1.33 -2.97 -24.14
C PHE A 70 -1.87 -1.84 -25.01
N ALA A 71 -2.72 -1.02 -24.43
CA ALA A 71 -3.15 0.20 -25.07
C ALA A 71 -2.91 1.35 -24.10
N ARG A 72 -2.34 2.44 -24.59
CA ARG A 72 -2.12 3.66 -23.85
C ARG A 72 -2.57 4.86 -24.67
N ALA A 73 -3.50 5.60 -24.11
CA ALA A 73 -3.85 6.92 -24.57
C ALA A 73 -2.94 7.97 -23.93
N ASN A 74 -2.45 8.92 -24.72
CA ASN A 74 -1.61 10.03 -24.24
C ASN A 74 -2.26 11.38 -24.53
N GLU A 75 -1.78 12.42 -23.84
CA GLU A 75 -2.33 13.79 -23.93
C GLU A 75 -3.82 13.86 -23.63
N LEU A 76 -4.28 12.98 -22.75
CA LEU A 76 -5.61 13.09 -22.17
C LEU A 76 -5.60 14.38 -21.35
N LYS A 77 -6.35 15.38 -21.80
CA LYS A 77 -6.36 16.71 -21.18
C LYS A 77 -7.29 16.79 -19.99
N ASP A 78 -8.15 15.80 -19.83
CA ASP A 78 -9.20 15.77 -18.83
C ASP A 78 -9.21 14.43 -18.08
N SER A 79 -9.10 14.50 -16.76
CA SER A 79 -9.13 13.35 -15.83
C SER A 79 -10.44 12.55 -15.90
N ARG A 80 -11.48 13.13 -16.49
CA ARG A 80 -12.81 12.55 -16.68
C ARG A 80 -12.91 11.73 -17.97
N LEU A 81 -12.13 12.11 -18.97
CA LEU A 81 -12.11 11.50 -20.30
C LEU A 81 -10.99 10.46 -20.44
N MET A 82 -10.68 9.70 -19.39
CA MET A 82 -9.53 8.79 -19.36
C MET A 82 -9.75 7.45 -20.09
N LEU A 83 -10.72 7.37 -21.01
CA LEU A 83 -10.88 6.21 -21.88
C LEU A 83 -9.81 6.25 -22.98
N LEU A 84 -9.37 5.07 -23.41
CA LEU A 84 -8.31 4.95 -24.41
C LEU A 84 -8.65 5.66 -25.75
N GLY A 85 -9.92 5.75 -26.10
CA GLY A 85 -10.37 6.42 -27.32
C GLY A 85 -10.26 7.95 -27.30
N ASN A 86 -10.09 8.56 -26.13
CA ASN A 86 -10.13 10.03 -25.97
C ASN A 86 -8.74 10.69 -25.98
N GLY A 87 -7.67 9.90 -26.04
CA GLY A 87 -6.30 10.42 -26.17
C GLY A 87 -6.04 10.97 -27.55
N ASN A 88 -4.94 11.72 -27.72
CA ASN A 88 -4.51 12.13 -29.04
C ASN A 88 -4.18 10.89 -29.89
N PRO A 89 -4.93 10.61 -30.98
CA PRO A 89 -4.72 9.41 -31.79
C PRO A 89 -3.30 9.29 -32.34
N GLN A 90 -2.64 10.42 -32.63
CA GLN A 90 -1.26 10.45 -33.15
C GLN A 90 -0.20 10.11 -32.07
N ARG A 91 -0.56 10.12 -30.79
CA ARG A 91 0.33 9.78 -29.67
C ARG A 91 -0.12 8.56 -28.89
N ASN A 92 -1.21 7.91 -29.30
CA ASN A 92 -1.66 6.67 -28.69
C ASN A 92 -0.65 5.56 -29.00
N VAL A 93 -0.37 4.74 -27.99
CA VAL A 93 0.50 3.57 -28.13
C VAL A 93 -0.38 2.35 -27.99
N VAL A 94 -0.52 1.60 -29.08
CA VAL A 94 -1.13 0.28 -29.05
C VAL A 94 -0.02 -0.71 -29.36
N SER A 95 0.14 -1.70 -28.49
CA SER A 95 1.03 -2.80 -28.74
C SER A 95 0.39 -4.10 -28.30
N SER A 96 0.73 -5.17 -29.01
CA SER A 96 0.38 -6.52 -28.60
C SER A 96 1.64 -7.33 -28.48
N GLY A 97 1.70 -8.16 -27.45
CA GLY A 97 2.72 -9.16 -27.26
C GLY A 97 2.11 -10.53 -27.43
N PHE A 98 2.83 -11.41 -28.11
CA PHE A 98 2.54 -12.84 -28.12
C PHE A 98 3.86 -13.59 -27.99
N TYR A 99 3.88 -14.58 -27.12
CA TYR A 99 4.92 -15.60 -27.15
C TYR A 99 4.35 -16.92 -26.67
N GLU A 100 5.02 -17.99 -27.05
CA GLU A 100 4.64 -19.33 -26.67
C GLU A 100 5.86 -20.18 -26.32
N LEU A 101 5.62 -21.20 -25.51
CA LEU A 101 6.61 -22.07 -24.94
C LEU A 101 6.09 -23.50 -24.97
N PHE A 102 7.00 -24.42 -25.31
CA PHE A 102 6.75 -25.85 -25.32
C PHE A 102 7.82 -26.54 -24.49
N TYR A 103 7.39 -27.54 -23.72
CA TYR A 103 8.25 -28.61 -23.23
C TYR A 103 7.70 -29.95 -23.68
N ASN A 104 8.59 -30.83 -24.10
CA ASN A 104 8.27 -32.21 -24.44
C ASN A 104 9.28 -33.09 -23.72
N SER A 105 8.80 -34.03 -22.93
CA SER A 105 9.63 -34.81 -22.03
C SER A 105 9.29 -36.28 -22.12
N PHE A 106 10.32 -37.12 -22.20
CA PHE A 106 10.20 -38.57 -22.01
C PHE A 106 11.02 -38.96 -20.79
N PHE A 107 10.43 -39.75 -19.90
CA PHE A 107 11.11 -40.17 -18.68
C PHE A 107 10.81 -41.61 -18.33
N GLY A 108 11.77 -42.22 -17.65
CA GLY A 108 11.66 -43.54 -17.07
C GLY A 108 12.29 -43.58 -15.70
N ARG A 109 11.74 -44.43 -14.83
CA ARG A 109 12.25 -44.70 -13.49
C ARG A 109 12.13 -46.19 -13.21
N VAL A 110 13.12 -46.75 -12.53
CA VAL A 110 13.03 -48.08 -11.95
C VAL A 110 13.36 -47.95 -10.47
N GLU A 111 12.47 -48.46 -9.63
CA GLU A 111 12.72 -48.66 -8.21
C GLU A 111 12.84 -50.14 -7.94
N TYR A 112 13.79 -50.49 -7.09
CA TYR A 112 14.06 -51.83 -6.64
C TYR A 112 14.15 -51.84 -5.12
N ASP A 113 13.39 -52.73 -4.49
CA ASP A 113 13.46 -53.02 -3.06
C ASP A 113 13.83 -54.50 -2.87
N TYR A 114 14.91 -54.73 -2.14
CA TYR A 114 15.30 -56.05 -1.66
C TYR A 114 15.05 -56.19 -0.16
N ALA A 115 14.12 -57.08 0.18
CA ALA A 115 13.74 -57.50 1.53
C ALA A 115 13.32 -56.35 2.47
N GLY A 116 12.91 -55.19 1.94
CA GLY A 116 12.62 -53.99 2.73
C GLY A 116 13.87 -53.33 3.35
N ARG A 117 15.08 -53.70 2.87
CA ARG A 117 16.37 -53.30 3.45
C ARG A 117 17.22 -52.46 2.52
N TYR A 118 17.31 -52.86 1.25
CA TYR A 118 18.14 -52.21 0.25
C TYR A 118 17.23 -51.69 -0.85
N PHE A 119 17.23 -50.37 -1.00
CA PHE A 119 16.46 -49.69 -2.02
C PHE A 119 17.43 -49.10 -3.02
N VAL A 120 17.15 -49.31 -4.31
CA VAL A 120 17.88 -48.68 -5.41
C VAL A 120 16.87 -48.01 -6.31
N ASP A 121 17.10 -46.73 -6.61
CA ASP A 121 16.32 -45.99 -7.59
C ASP A 121 17.24 -45.51 -8.72
N ALA A 122 16.76 -45.64 -9.95
CA ALA A 122 17.40 -45.05 -11.12
C ALA A 122 16.35 -44.37 -11.97
N SER A 123 16.66 -43.17 -12.46
CA SER A 123 15.80 -42.45 -13.39
C SER A 123 16.58 -41.85 -14.54
N ILE A 124 15.92 -41.73 -15.68
CA ILE A 124 16.44 -41.08 -16.87
C ILE A 124 15.31 -40.27 -17.50
N ARG A 125 15.62 -39.08 -17.98
CA ARG A 125 14.67 -38.18 -18.60
C ARG A 125 15.34 -37.41 -19.72
N ASP A 126 14.71 -37.33 -20.88
CA ASP A 126 15.08 -36.41 -21.95
C ASP A 126 14.05 -35.28 -21.98
N ASP A 127 14.50 -34.05 -21.77
CA ASP A 127 13.66 -32.86 -21.76
C ASP A 127 13.99 -31.96 -22.96
N GLU A 128 12.96 -31.62 -23.71
CA GLU A 128 13.01 -30.62 -24.77
C GLU A 128 12.43 -29.29 -24.30
N SER A 129 13.04 -28.18 -24.70
CA SER A 129 12.46 -26.85 -24.53
C SER A 129 12.52 -26.04 -25.81
N SER A 130 11.41 -25.38 -26.16
CA SER A 130 11.33 -24.48 -27.32
C SER A 130 12.25 -23.26 -27.21
N LYS A 131 12.73 -22.92 -26.00
CA LYS A 131 13.60 -21.76 -25.75
C LYS A 131 14.99 -21.90 -26.36
N PHE A 132 15.45 -23.13 -26.58
CA PHE A 132 16.79 -23.42 -27.06
C PHE A 132 16.84 -23.59 -28.58
N GLY A 133 18.04 -23.41 -29.15
CA GLY A 133 18.25 -23.55 -30.58
C GLY A 133 17.91 -24.96 -31.07
N ARG A 134 17.56 -25.11 -32.35
CA ARG A 134 17.05 -26.37 -32.94
C ARG A 134 17.90 -27.60 -32.59
N ASN A 135 19.22 -27.44 -32.54
CA ASN A 135 20.17 -28.53 -32.27
C ASN A 135 20.42 -28.79 -30.78
N ASN A 136 19.86 -27.96 -29.89
CA ASN A 136 20.16 -27.95 -28.45
C ASN A 136 18.89 -27.98 -27.57
N ARG A 137 17.73 -28.32 -28.16
CA ARG A 137 16.44 -28.41 -27.44
C ARG A 137 16.44 -29.51 -26.40
N HIS A 138 16.98 -30.68 -26.76
CA HIS A 138 17.05 -31.87 -25.94
C HIS A 138 18.17 -31.77 -24.90
N ALA A 139 17.89 -32.27 -23.70
CA ALA A 139 18.91 -32.54 -22.71
C ALA A 139 18.52 -33.78 -21.90
N LEU A 140 19.47 -34.72 -21.86
CA LEU A 140 19.36 -35.93 -21.06
C LEU A 140 19.79 -35.66 -19.62
N PHE A 141 18.93 -36.03 -18.68
CA PHE A 141 19.13 -35.98 -17.25
C PHE A 141 18.93 -37.37 -16.65
N TRP A 142 19.76 -37.74 -15.69
CA TRP A 142 19.65 -39.01 -15.00
C TRP A 142 19.81 -38.84 -13.49
N SER A 143 19.32 -39.79 -12.72
CA SER A 143 19.61 -39.93 -11.30
C SER A 143 19.83 -41.39 -10.94
N ALA A 144 20.67 -41.62 -9.94
CA ALA A 144 20.83 -42.89 -9.28
C ALA A 144 20.86 -42.65 -7.77
N GLY A 145 20.10 -43.44 -7.03
CA GLY A 145 20.00 -43.40 -5.59
C GLY A 145 20.04 -44.79 -5.00
N ALA A 146 20.58 -44.87 -3.78
CA ALA A 146 20.55 -46.07 -2.97
C ALA A 146 20.22 -45.69 -1.53
N MET A 147 19.39 -46.50 -0.87
CA MET A 147 19.13 -46.41 0.55
C MET A 147 19.32 -47.78 1.19
N TRP A 148 20.03 -47.81 2.32
CA TRP A 148 20.22 -48.99 3.14
C TRP A 148 19.62 -48.74 4.52
N ARG A 149 18.60 -49.52 4.87
CA ARG A 149 18.01 -49.58 6.21
C ARG A 149 18.83 -50.52 7.08
N ALA A 150 20.01 -50.06 7.50
CA ALA A 150 20.97 -50.85 8.28
C ALA A 150 20.37 -51.45 9.55
N LYS A 151 19.37 -50.81 10.18
CA LYS A 151 18.71 -51.35 11.37
C LYS A 151 18.02 -52.70 11.14
N GLU A 152 17.62 -53.01 9.91
CA GLU A 152 16.97 -54.27 9.54
C GLU A 152 17.95 -55.45 9.39
N GLU A 153 19.27 -55.20 9.52
CA GLU A 153 20.29 -56.24 9.49
C GLU A 153 20.27 -57.11 10.75
N SER A 154 20.52 -58.42 10.60
CA SER A 154 20.52 -59.36 11.73
C SER A 154 21.45 -58.96 12.87
N PHE A 155 22.60 -58.35 12.56
CA PHE A 155 23.58 -57.92 13.55
C PHE A 155 23.24 -56.59 14.26
N LEU A 156 22.25 -55.83 13.77
CA LEU A 156 21.79 -54.57 14.39
C LEU A 156 20.36 -54.64 14.92
N LYS A 157 19.54 -55.57 14.42
CA LYS A 157 18.10 -55.67 14.72
C LYS A 157 17.83 -55.77 16.21
N ASP A 158 18.64 -56.53 16.94
CA ASP A 158 18.46 -56.76 18.38
C ASP A 158 18.96 -55.62 19.29
N LEU A 159 19.67 -54.62 18.75
CA LEU A 159 20.17 -53.47 19.51
C LEU A 159 19.01 -52.54 19.91
N ARG A 160 18.53 -52.67 21.14
CA ARG A 160 17.38 -51.88 21.66
C ARG A 160 17.60 -50.38 21.75
N TRP A 161 18.85 -49.93 21.84
CA TRP A 161 19.17 -48.50 21.91
C TRP A 161 19.13 -47.79 20.56
N LEU A 162 19.08 -48.54 19.46
CA LEU A 162 19.02 -48.05 18.07
C LEU A 162 17.68 -48.45 17.46
N ASN A 163 16.82 -47.49 17.15
CA ASN A 163 15.45 -47.71 16.67
C ASN A 163 15.35 -47.64 15.15
N ASP A 164 16.11 -46.73 14.53
CA ASP A 164 16.25 -46.61 13.09
C ASP A 164 17.70 -46.25 12.75
N LEU A 165 18.17 -46.77 11.63
CA LEU A 165 19.45 -46.42 11.05
C LEU A 165 19.32 -46.63 9.55
N SER A 166 19.27 -45.53 8.81
CA SER A 166 19.11 -45.52 7.37
C SER A 166 20.16 -44.62 6.74
N VAL A 167 20.91 -45.15 5.79
CA VAL A 167 21.90 -44.41 5.00
C VAL A 167 21.36 -44.26 3.60
N LYS A 168 21.35 -43.04 3.07
CA LYS A 168 20.90 -42.74 1.70
C LYS A 168 22.00 -42.01 0.95
N ALA A 169 22.34 -42.47 -0.25
CA ALA A 169 23.17 -41.73 -1.18
C ALA A 169 22.41 -41.50 -2.48
N SER A 170 22.56 -40.34 -3.09
CA SER A 170 22.00 -40.06 -4.41
C SER A 170 22.92 -39.15 -5.21
N ILE A 171 22.99 -39.40 -6.51
CA ILE A 171 23.68 -38.56 -7.47
C ILE A 171 22.82 -38.43 -8.72
N GLY A 172 22.71 -37.23 -9.24
CA GLY A 172 21.94 -37.02 -10.45
C GLY A 172 22.16 -35.65 -11.06
N THR A 173 21.77 -35.55 -12.31
CA THR A 173 21.78 -34.32 -13.08
C THR A 173 20.38 -33.74 -13.21
N SER A 174 20.25 -32.42 -13.21
CA SER A 174 19.00 -31.72 -13.52
C SER A 174 19.26 -30.50 -14.41
N GLY A 175 18.25 -30.12 -15.19
CA GLY A 175 18.30 -28.97 -16.08
C GLY A 175 17.59 -27.74 -15.53
N ASN A 176 18.11 -26.57 -15.88
CA ASN A 176 17.41 -25.29 -15.72
C ASN A 176 17.26 -24.60 -17.08
N ALA A 177 16.03 -24.23 -17.41
CA ALA A 177 15.65 -23.48 -18.62
C ALA A 177 14.98 -22.13 -18.31
N ALA A 178 15.18 -21.62 -17.08
CA ALA A 178 14.79 -20.27 -16.73
C ALA A 178 15.81 -19.29 -17.33
N ILE A 179 15.48 -18.77 -18.50
CA ILE A 179 16.25 -17.73 -19.17
C ILE A 179 15.86 -16.36 -18.59
N PRO A 180 16.83 -15.48 -18.25
CA PRO A 180 16.54 -14.13 -17.82
C PRO A 180 15.85 -13.34 -18.95
N ALA A 181 14.81 -12.61 -18.58
CA ALA A 181 14.10 -11.70 -19.48
C ALA A 181 14.86 -10.38 -19.60
N ARG A 182 15.03 -9.89 -20.84
CA ARG A 182 15.67 -8.61 -21.11
C ARG A 182 14.72 -7.46 -20.81
N GLY A 183 15.21 -6.41 -20.16
CA GLY A 183 14.44 -5.17 -19.92
C GLY A 183 13.14 -5.37 -19.15
N GLY A 184 13.03 -6.44 -18.35
CA GLY A 184 11.81 -6.80 -17.62
C GLY A 184 10.67 -7.33 -18.51
N GLN A 185 10.93 -7.58 -19.79
CA GLN A 185 9.93 -8.05 -20.74
C GLN A 185 9.95 -9.58 -20.83
N ALA A 186 9.06 -10.25 -20.10
CA ALA A 186 9.01 -11.70 -19.96
C ALA A 186 9.06 -12.49 -21.30
N TRP A 187 8.50 -11.93 -22.38
CA TRP A 187 8.46 -12.56 -23.70
C TRP A 187 9.85 -12.78 -24.31
N THR A 188 10.82 -11.91 -24.01
CA THR A 188 12.17 -12.00 -24.58
C THR A 188 12.85 -13.30 -24.20
N ALA A 189 12.58 -13.84 -23.01
CA ALA A 189 13.13 -15.10 -22.54
C ALA A 189 12.72 -16.32 -23.38
N ALA A 190 11.65 -16.23 -24.18
CA ALA A 190 11.16 -17.33 -25.00
C ALA A 190 12.01 -17.58 -26.26
N TYR A 191 12.70 -16.55 -26.77
CA TYR A 191 13.27 -16.56 -28.12
C TYR A 191 14.74 -16.15 -28.21
N ARG A 192 15.48 -16.05 -27.09
CA ARG A 192 16.88 -15.56 -27.08
C ARG A 192 17.87 -16.47 -27.83
N SER A 193 17.49 -17.69 -28.19
CA SER A 193 18.30 -18.55 -29.07
C SER A 193 18.23 -18.13 -30.55
N LEU A 194 17.23 -17.34 -30.94
CA LEU A 194 17.00 -16.91 -32.31
C LEU A 194 17.53 -15.50 -32.53
N ALA A 195 18.11 -15.25 -33.70
CA ALA A 195 18.37 -13.90 -34.17
C ALA A 195 17.03 -13.29 -34.62
N LEU A 196 16.57 -12.26 -33.93
CA LEU A 196 15.28 -11.64 -34.20
C LEU A 196 15.49 -10.29 -34.87
N ALA A 197 14.74 -10.08 -35.95
CA ALA A 197 14.48 -8.75 -36.48
C ALA A 197 13.11 -8.28 -35.99
N GLY A 198 13.01 -7.01 -35.64
CA GLY A 198 11.76 -6.41 -35.23
C GLY A 198 11.71 -4.95 -35.64
N GLU A 199 10.60 -4.32 -35.30
CA GLU A 199 10.43 -2.88 -35.47
C GLU A 199 11.50 -2.14 -34.68
N ASN A 200 12.24 -1.25 -35.35
CA ASN A 200 13.33 -0.46 -34.80
C ASN A 200 13.03 1.03 -34.97
N GLY A 201 11.96 1.46 -34.30
CA GLY A 201 11.48 2.84 -34.33
C GLY A 201 10.65 3.19 -35.56
N ILE A 202 10.03 4.35 -35.47
CA ILE A 202 9.20 4.96 -36.52
C ILE A 202 9.82 6.31 -36.84
N TYR A 203 10.18 6.53 -38.11
CA TYR A 203 10.64 7.83 -38.60
C TYR A 203 9.68 8.31 -39.68
N ASP A 204 9.09 9.48 -39.47
CA ASP A 204 8.09 10.08 -40.37
C ASP A 204 6.91 9.14 -40.71
N GLY A 205 6.44 8.38 -39.72
CA GLY A 205 5.36 7.40 -39.89
C GLY A 205 5.77 6.11 -40.61
N VAL A 206 7.03 5.97 -41.01
CA VAL A 206 7.57 4.75 -41.63
C VAL A 206 8.27 3.89 -40.60
N HIS A 207 7.89 2.62 -40.53
CA HIS A 207 8.53 1.65 -39.66
C HIS A 207 9.91 1.25 -40.20
N GLY A 208 10.92 1.34 -39.35
CA GLY A 208 12.23 0.75 -39.59
C GLY A 208 12.27 -0.69 -39.10
N PHE A 209 13.09 -1.52 -39.73
CA PHE A 209 13.44 -2.85 -39.21
C PHE A 209 14.88 -2.84 -38.71
N GLY A 210 15.12 -3.52 -37.60
CA GLY A 210 16.44 -3.69 -37.03
C GLY A 210 16.55 -5.01 -36.27
N ILE A 211 17.79 -5.39 -35.97
CA ILE A 211 18.07 -6.56 -35.14
C ILE A 211 17.70 -6.22 -33.70
N THR A 212 16.76 -6.97 -33.11
CA THR A 212 16.26 -6.76 -31.73
C THR A 212 16.87 -7.76 -30.74
N GLU A 213 17.25 -8.94 -31.21
CA GLU A 213 17.97 -9.95 -30.45
C GLU A 213 19.08 -10.54 -31.35
N PRO A 214 20.37 -10.50 -30.93
CA PRO A 214 21.46 -11.08 -31.73
C PRO A 214 21.32 -12.59 -31.91
N GLY A 215 20.66 -13.28 -30.97
CA GLY A 215 20.44 -14.71 -30.99
C GLY A 215 21.67 -15.54 -30.66
N ASN A 216 21.45 -16.73 -30.13
CA ASN A 216 22.50 -17.72 -29.90
C ASN A 216 21.99 -19.13 -30.24
N PRO A 217 22.24 -19.63 -31.47
CA PRO A 217 21.81 -20.98 -31.87
C PRO A 217 22.40 -22.11 -31.02
N ASN A 218 23.53 -21.83 -30.34
CA ASN A 218 24.22 -22.78 -29.46
C ASN A 218 23.69 -22.74 -28.01
N LEU A 219 22.70 -21.90 -27.72
CA LEU A 219 22.10 -21.82 -26.40
C LEU A 219 21.42 -23.15 -26.03
N THR A 220 21.74 -23.65 -24.85
CA THR A 220 21.30 -24.93 -24.30
C THR A 220 20.96 -24.81 -22.80
N TRP A 221 20.60 -25.93 -22.17
CA TRP A 221 20.24 -26.01 -20.77
C TRP A 221 21.40 -25.67 -19.83
N GLU A 222 21.10 -24.95 -18.75
CA GLU A 222 22.00 -24.93 -17.58
C GLU A 222 21.93 -26.29 -16.89
N LYS A 223 23.09 -26.90 -16.63
CA LYS A 223 23.18 -28.26 -16.10
C LYS A 223 23.67 -28.25 -14.66
N GLN A 224 23.01 -29.02 -13.82
CA GLN A 224 23.32 -29.13 -12.41
C GLN A 224 23.60 -30.59 -12.08
N LEU A 225 24.75 -30.88 -11.48
CA LEU A 225 25.06 -32.19 -10.91
C LEU A 225 24.95 -32.06 -9.40
N LYS A 226 24.10 -32.87 -8.77
CA LYS A 226 23.91 -32.89 -7.32
C LYS A 226 24.25 -34.27 -6.78
N PHE A 227 25.17 -34.31 -5.82
CA PHE A 227 25.40 -35.44 -4.94
C PHE A 227 24.81 -35.14 -3.56
N THR A 228 24.22 -36.14 -2.92
CA THR A 228 23.70 -36.05 -1.56
C THR A 228 23.97 -37.36 -0.80
N LEU A 229 24.49 -37.25 0.41
CA LEU A 229 24.69 -38.34 1.36
C LEU A 229 23.94 -37.99 2.64
N GLY A 230 22.88 -38.75 2.91
CA GLY A 230 22.02 -38.63 4.08
C GLY A 230 22.24 -39.78 5.06
N LEU A 231 22.22 -39.45 6.34
CA LEU A 231 22.18 -40.38 7.46
C LEU A 231 20.96 -40.01 8.31
N GLN A 232 20.03 -40.95 8.42
CA GLN A 232 18.90 -40.86 9.34
C GLN A 232 19.09 -41.88 10.44
N PHE A 233 18.89 -41.48 11.68
CA PHE A 233 18.89 -42.40 12.81
C PHE A 233 17.92 -41.98 13.90
N GLU A 234 17.48 -42.99 14.67
CA GLU A 234 16.68 -42.80 15.86
C GLU A 234 17.29 -43.63 17.01
N LEU A 235 17.53 -42.99 18.16
CA LEU A 235 18.14 -43.60 19.34
C LEU A 235 17.19 -43.52 20.54
N PHE A 236 17.06 -44.62 21.27
CA PHE A 236 16.27 -44.77 22.50
C PHE A 236 14.79 -44.31 22.37
N ASP A 237 14.24 -44.24 21.15
CA ASP A 237 12.95 -43.60 20.83
C ASP A 237 12.84 -42.14 21.33
N ILE A 238 13.99 -41.46 21.51
CA ILE A 238 14.10 -40.12 22.09
C ILE A 238 14.75 -39.16 21.11
N VAL A 239 15.88 -39.55 20.51
CA VAL A 239 16.65 -38.69 19.62
C VAL A 239 16.41 -39.13 18.19
N LYS A 240 15.83 -38.25 17.37
CA LYS A 240 15.69 -38.46 15.92
C LYS A 240 16.51 -37.42 15.19
N ALA A 241 17.39 -37.86 14.30
CA ALA A 241 18.22 -36.98 13.50
C ALA A 241 18.19 -37.37 12.02
N ASP A 242 18.17 -36.36 11.17
CA ASP A 242 18.43 -36.46 9.73
C ASP A 242 19.57 -35.49 9.41
N VAL A 243 20.69 -36.04 8.94
CA VAL A 243 21.87 -35.26 8.55
C VAL A 243 22.18 -35.56 7.10
N SER A 244 22.15 -34.54 6.26
CA SER A 244 22.36 -34.68 4.82
C SER A 244 23.46 -33.73 4.34
N PHE A 245 24.58 -34.28 3.87
CA PHE A 245 25.59 -33.55 3.14
C PHE A 245 25.21 -33.47 1.66
N TYR A 246 25.35 -32.31 1.03
CA TYR A 246 25.19 -32.19 -0.42
C TYR A 246 26.31 -31.38 -1.06
N HIS A 247 26.60 -31.76 -2.31
CA HIS A 247 27.46 -31.00 -3.21
C HIS A 247 26.73 -30.83 -4.54
N ARG A 248 26.43 -29.58 -4.91
CA ARG A 248 25.76 -29.21 -6.16
C ARG A 248 26.71 -28.37 -6.99
N LYS A 249 27.05 -28.84 -8.19
CA LYS A 249 27.77 -28.07 -9.21
C LYS A 249 26.80 -27.64 -10.29
N THR A 250 26.65 -26.34 -10.49
CA THR A 250 25.94 -25.75 -11.62
C THR A 250 26.98 -25.35 -12.66
N SER A 251 26.75 -25.73 -13.92
CA SER A 251 27.64 -25.45 -15.05
C SER A 251 26.83 -25.02 -16.26
N SER A 252 27.48 -24.37 -17.23
CA SER A 252 26.81 -23.87 -18.43
C SER A 252 25.68 -22.90 -18.05
N MET A 253 25.92 -22.02 -17.07
CA MET A 253 24.89 -21.11 -16.54
C MET A 253 24.37 -20.19 -17.63
N LEU A 254 23.08 -19.87 -17.58
CA LEU A 254 22.43 -18.97 -18.52
C LEU A 254 22.72 -17.52 -18.11
N MET A 255 23.81 -16.95 -18.63
CA MET A 255 24.28 -15.59 -18.27
C MET A 255 24.23 -14.63 -19.45
N GLU A 256 23.83 -13.39 -19.19
CA GLU A 256 23.99 -12.28 -20.15
C GLU A 256 25.47 -11.90 -20.19
N VAL A 257 26.16 -12.28 -21.26
CA VAL A 257 27.58 -12.01 -21.44
C VAL A 257 27.74 -10.66 -22.13
N PRO A 258 28.34 -9.65 -21.46
CA PRO A 258 28.60 -8.36 -22.05
C PRO A 258 29.47 -8.48 -23.31
N LYS A 259 29.16 -7.69 -24.33
CA LYS A 259 29.94 -7.60 -25.56
C LYS A 259 30.42 -6.17 -25.81
N PRO A 260 31.54 -5.99 -26.54
CA PRO A 260 31.98 -4.65 -26.92
C PRO A 260 30.86 -3.93 -27.69
N TYR A 261 30.59 -2.67 -27.36
CA TYR A 261 29.52 -1.91 -28.00
C TYR A 261 29.68 -1.77 -29.52
N THR A 262 30.90 -1.95 -30.06
CA THR A 262 31.17 -2.02 -31.50
C THR A 262 30.49 -3.19 -32.22
N SER A 263 30.06 -4.22 -31.48
CA SER A 263 29.28 -5.33 -32.03
C SER A 263 27.82 -4.96 -32.37
N GLY A 264 27.35 -3.79 -31.91
CA GLY A 264 25.96 -3.34 -32.11
C GLY A 264 24.98 -3.81 -31.01
N TYR A 265 25.45 -4.59 -30.03
CA TYR A 265 24.66 -5.01 -28.86
C TYR A 265 25.53 -5.03 -27.59
N GLY A 266 24.90 -4.82 -26.44
CA GLY A 266 25.60 -4.73 -25.15
C GLY A 266 25.88 -6.08 -24.49
N GLU A 267 25.11 -7.11 -24.84
CA GLU A 267 25.19 -8.44 -24.24
C GLU A 267 24.62 -9.52 -25.16
N ILE A 268 25.00 -10.77 -24.91
CA ILE A 268 24.41 -11.97 -25.54
C ILE A 268 24.24 -13.06 -24.50
N LEU A 269 23.05 -13.67 -24.45
CA LEU A 269 22.82 -14.79 -23.55
C LEU A 269 23.64 -16.00 -24.00
N SER A 270 24.44 -16.53 -23.09
CA SER A 270 25.33 -17.66 -23.36
C SER A 270 25.36 -18.62 -22.19
N ASN A 271 25.64 -19.90 -22.49
CA ASN A 271 25.96 -20.90 -21.48
C ASN A 271 27.41 -20.72 -21.04
N VAL A 272 27.63 -19.97 -19.98
CA VAL A 272 28.96 -19.65 -19.48
C VAL A 272 29.00 -19.68 -17.96
N GLY A 273 30.19 -19.89 -17.42
CA GLY A 273 30.41 -19.88 -16.00
C GLY A 273 29.87 -21.11 -15.29
N ALA A 274 30.30 -21.22 -14.04
CA ALA A 274 29.94 -22.32 -13.17
C ALA A 274 30.02 -21.87 -11.71
N LEU A 275 29.21 -22.51 -10.87
CA LEU A 275 29.26 -22.32 -9.43
C LEU A 275 29.01 -23.64 -8.70
N THR A 276 29.37 -23.65 -7.43
CA THR A 276 29.14 -24.76 -6.51
C THR A 276 28.40 -24.28 -5.28
N ASN A 277 27.50 -25.11 -4.78
CA ASN A 277 26.86 -24.99 -3.48
C ASN A 277 27.14 -26.28 -2.74
N THR A 278 27.84 -26.19 -1.61
CA THR A 278 28.16 -27.34 -0.76
C THR A 278 27.66 -27.06 0.63
N GLY A 279 26.89 -27.99 1.19
CA GLY A 279 26.22 -27.73 2.44
C GLY A 279 25.84 -28.97 3.22
N VAL A 280 25.35 -28.71 4.42
CA VAL A 280 24.83 -29.73 5.35
C VAL A 280 23.45 -29.27 5.79
N ASP A 281 22.49 -30.17 5.66
CA ASP A 281 21.17 -30.08 6.26
C ASP A 281 21.15 -30.94 7.51
N LEU A 282 20.63 -30.39 8.60
CA LEU A 282 20.43 -31.07 9.87
C LEU A 282 18.99 -30.84 10.32
N ARG A 283 18.28 -31.92 10.62
CA ARG A 283 17.11 -31.89 11.48
C ARG A 283 17.39 -32.76 12.70
N LEU A 284 17.17 -32.20 13.89
CA LEU A 284 17.29 -32.92 15.15
C LEU A 284 16.04 -32.65 15.97
N ASP A 285 15.32 -33.71 16.32
CA ASP A 285 14.18 -33.72 17.22
C ASP A 285 14.57 -34.52 18.47
N VAL A 286 14.33 -33.97 19.66
CA VAL A 286 14.61 -34.65 20.94
C VAL A 286 13.33 -34.72 21.76
N THR A 287 12.81 -35.92 21.97
CA THR A 287 11.65 -36.14 22.85
C THR A 287 12.11 -36.13 24.31
N ALA A 288 12.27 -34.93 24.87
CA ALA A 288 12.77 -34.71 26.22
C ALA A 288 11.92 -35.40 27.29
N TRP A 289 10.62 -35.58 27.04
CA TRP A 289 9.73 -36.33 27.92
C TRP A 289 8.54 -36.89 27.12
N LYS A 290 8.12 -38.10 27.46
CA LYS A 290 6.89 -38.74 26.96
C LYS A 290 6.27 -39.67 28.00
N ASP A 291 4.95 -39.79 28.04
CA ASP A 291 4.25 -40.76 28.89
C ASP A 291 3.25 -41.64 28.12
N SER A 292 2.70 -42.66 28.79
CA SER A 292 1.73 -43.61 28.21
C SER A 292 0.39 -42.98 27.84
N ARG A 293 0.13 -41.73 28.22
CA ARG A 293 -1.09 -40.97 27.89
C ARG A 293 -0.93 -40.16 26.61
N GLY A 294 0.23 -40.23 25.95
CA GLY A 294 0.54 -39.48 24.73
C GLY A 294 1.02 -38.05 24.98
N ASN A 295 1.27 -37.70 26.24
CA ASN A 295 1.87 -36.41 26.57
C ASN A 295 3.33 -36.42 26.14
N HIS A 296 3.82 -35.31 25.57
CA HIS A 296 5.20 -35.21 25.09
C HIS A 296 5.74 -33.79 25.09
N VAL A 297 7.06 -33.71 25.18
CA VAL A 297 7.86 -32.49 25.04
C VAL A 297 8.94 -32.75 24.00
N THR A 298 8.88 -32.06 22.87
CA THR A 298 9.80 -32.27 21.73
C THR A 298 10.33 -30.93 21.21
N PRO A 299 11.43 -30.41 21.79
CA PRO A 299 12.26 -29.42 21.12
C PRO A 299 12.83 -29.98 19.82
N TYR A 300 12.98 -29.11 18.83
CA TYR A 300 13.62 -29.45 17.57
C TYR A 300 14.46 -28.29 17.02
N VAL A 301 15.45 -28.64 16.20
CA VAL A 301 16.23 -27.70 15.39
C VAL A 301 16.29 -28.19 13.95
N VAL A 302 16.17 -27.26 13.02
CA VAL A 302 16.39 -27.44 11.59
C VAL A 302 17.45 -26.43 11.17
N LEU A 303 18.57 -26.89 10.66
CA LEU A 303 19.71 -26.06 10.30
C LEU A 303 20.21 -26.44 8.90
N ASN A 304 20.38 -25.45 8.04
CA ASN A 304 21.11 -25.55 6.78
C ASN A 304 22.35 -24.65 6.89
N TYR A 305 23.50 -25.24 6.56
CA TYR A 305 24.69 -24.48 6.19
C TYR A 305 24.92 -24.66 4.69
N ASN A 306 25.08 -23.57 3.94
CA ASN A 306 25.40 -23.59 2.52
C ASN A 306 26.57 -22.66 2.21
N ARG A 307 27.62 -23.23 1.62
CA ARG A 307 28.75 -22.49 1.07
C ARG A 307 28.64 -22.40 -0.44
N GLN A 308 28.44 -21.18 -0.93
CA GLN A 308 28.47 -20.88 -2.36
C GLN A 308 29.88 -20.50 -2.82
N ARG A 309 30.27 -20.94 -4.01
CA ARG A 309 31.52 -20.56 -4.67
C ARG A 309 31.38 -20.55 -6.18
N ILE A 310 31.66 -19.41 -6.80
CA ILE A 310 31.79 -19.27 -8.25
C ILE A 310 33.10 -19.94 -8.67
N THR A 311 33.05 -20.80 -9.67
CA THR A 311 34.21 -21.58 -10.14
C THR A 311 34.70 -21.13 -11.51
N GLU A 312 33.86 -20.48 -12.30
CA GLU A 312 34.19 -20.05 -13.66
C GLU A 312 33.33 -18.85 -14.07
N LEU A 313 33.89 -17.98 -14.91
CA LEU A 313 33.21 -16.85 -15.55
C LEU A 313 33.52 -16.83 -17.06
N PHE A 314 32.79 -16.01 -17.80
CA PHE A 314 33.00 -15.81 -19.23
C PHE A 314 34.35 -15.14 -19.56
N ASP A 315 34.84 -15.39 -20.77
CA ASP A 315 36.07 -14.82 -21.33
C ASP A 315 37.32 -14.95 -20.43
N GLY A 316 37.36 -15.98 -19.56
CA GLY A 316 38.47 -16.20 -18.63
C GLY A 316 38.61 -15.14 -17.52
N ARG A 317 37.58 -14.33 -17.29
CA ARG A 317 37.60 -13.26 -16.28
C ARG A 317 37.75 -13.83 -14.87
N LYS A 318 38.55 -13.15 -14.05
CA LYS A 318 38.69 -13.49 -12.62
C LYS A 318 37.56 -12.92 -11.77
N TYR A 319 36.98 -11.80 -12.20
CA TYR A 319 35.84 -11.18 -11.56
C TYR A 319 34.98 -10.39 -12.57
N TRP A 320 33.74 -10.12 -12.17
CA TRP A 320 32.76 -9.34 -12.92
C TRP A 320 31.89 -8.52 -11.97
N LEU A 321 31.78 -7.22 -12.21
CA LEU A 321 30.93 -6.32 -11.42
C LEU A 321 29.53 -6.27 -12.01
N LEU A 322 28.52 -6.48 -11.17
CA LEU A 322 27.13 -6.32 -11.56
C LEU A 322 26.77 -4.84 -11.49
N SER A 323 26.71 -4.21 -12.67
CA SER A 323 26.47 -2.78 -12.80
C SER A 323 25.17 -2.37 -12.11
N GLY A 324 25.25 -1.39 -11.21
CA GLY A 324 24.10 -0.85 -10.49
C GLY A 324 23.55 -1.73 -9.34
N GLU A 325 24.12 -2.92 -9.10
CA GLU A 325 23.61 -3.85 -8.07
C GLU A 325 24.43 -3.83 -6.77
N GLY A 326 25.65 -3.29 -6.79
CA GLY A 326 26.56 -3.33 -5.64
C GLY A 326 27.02 -4.75 -5.29
N LEU A 327 27.05 -5.63 -6.28
CA LEU A 327 27.43 -7.04 -6.17
C LEU A 327 28.52 -7.38 -7.19
N ALA A 328 29.32 -8.40 -6.89
CA ALA A 328 30.30 -8.92 -7.81
C ALA A 328 30.30 -10.45 -7.86
N TYR A 329 30.68 -10.96 -9.02
CA TYR A 329 31.06 -12.34 -9.22
C TYR A 329 32.59 -12.42 -9.22
N ALA A 330 33.16 -13.30 -8.40
CA ALA A 330 34.61 -13.52 -8.36
C ALA A 330 34.91 -15.01 -8.23
N VAL A 331 35.82 -15.50 -9.07
CA VAL A 331 36.23 -16.92 -9.06
C VAL A 331 36.84 -17.26 -7.70
N GLY A 332 36.37 -18.36 -7.11
CA GLY A 332 36.78 -18.82 -5.78
C GLY A 332 35.98 -18.22 -4.62
N ARG A 333 35.00 -17.36 -4.87
CA ARG A 333 34.19 -16.64 -3.86
C ARG A 333 32.68 -16.82 -4.06
N PRO A 334 31.86 -16.61 -3.01
CA PRO A 334 30.41 -16.48 -3.20
C PRO A 334 30.08 -15.19 -3.97
N VAL A 335 28.83 -15.05 -4.42
CA VAL A 335 28.32 -13.73 -4.78
C VAL A 335 28.37 -12.84 -3.54
N GLU A 336 29.10 -11.73 -3.62
CA GLU A 336 29.38 -10.86 -2.48
C GLU A 336 29.11 -9.40 -2.78
N TYR A 337 28.86 -8.62 -1.72
CA TYR A 337 28.71 -7.17 -1.82
C TYR A 337 30.03 -6.52 -2.17
N PHE A 338 29.97 -5.57 -3.10
CA PHE A 338 31.12 -4.91 -3.68
C PHE A 338 30.90 -3.40 -3.67
N PHE A 339 31.60 -2.72 -2.77
CA PHE A 339 31.40 -1.30 -2.49
C PHE A 339 32.73 -0.64 -2.11
N PRO A 340 32.85 0.69 -2.25
CA PRO A 340 33.84 1.45 -1.50
C PRO A 340 33.78 1.12 -0.01
N ARG A 341 34.95 0.90 0.60
CA ARG A 341 35.09 0.55 2.03
C ARG A 341 35.43 1.80 2.82
N PHE A 342 34.49 2.30 3.59
CA PHE A 342 34.67 3.49 4.42
C PHE A 342 35.66 3.23 5.55
N TYR A 343 36.60 4.15 5.74
CA TYR A 343 37.57 4.09 6.84
C TYR A 343 37.14 5.01 7.99
N ARG A 344 37.10 6.32 7.74
CA ARG A 344 36.78 7.33 8.77
C ARG A 344 36.36 8.66 8.16
N ILE A 345 35.96 9.57 9.03
CA ILE A 345 35.97 11.01 8.74
C ILE A 345 37.32 11.56 9.16
N ASN A 346 38.03 12.20 8.24
CA ASN A 346 39.33 12.81 8.49
C ASN A 346 39.18 13.93 9.55
N PRO A 347 39.84 13.84 10.72
CA PRO A 347 39.70 14.84 11.77
C PRO A 347 40.26 16.22 11.41
N ASP A 348 41.14 16.33 10.42
CA ASP A 348 41.81 17.58 10.05
C ASP A 348 40.98 18.41 9.08
N ASN A 349 40.22 17.76 8.17
CA ASN A 349 39.47 18.43 7.11
C ASN A 349 37.98 18.05 7.02
N GLY A 350 37.50 17.11 7.83
CA GLY A 350 36.10 16.70 7.89
C GLY A 350 35.57 15.93 6.69
N LYS A 351 36.43 15.48 5.76
CA LYS A 351 36.03 14.67 4.60
C LYS A 351 35.99 13.18 4.94
N PRO A 352 35.11 12.39 4.30
CA PRO A 352 35.16 10.94 4.35
C PRO A 352 36.40 10.40 3.63
N GLU A 353 37.01 9.37 4.20
CA GLU A 353 38.13 8.61 3.62
C GLU A 353 37.72 7.15 3.45
N TRP A 354 38.13 6.54 2.34
CA TRP A 354 37.90 5.13 2.02
C TRP A 354 39.23 4.41 1.80
N TYR A 355 39.23 3.09 2.02
CA TYR A 355 40.37 2.25 1.63
C TYR A 355 40.49 2.19 0.11
N LEU A 356 41.72 2.35 -0.38
CA LEU A 356 42.05 2.25 -1.81
C LEU A 356 42.04 0.78 -2.24
N ALA A 357 41.24 0.44 -3.24
CA ALA A 357 41.21 -0.92 -3.76
C ALA A 357 42.56 -1.29 -4.38
N ASP A 358 42.91 -2.58 -4.34
CA ASP A 358 44.03 -3.09 -5.12
C ASP A 358 43.63 -3.09 -6.61
N PRO A 359 44.26 -2.27 -7.48
CA PRO A 359 43.86 -2.15 -8.88
C PRO A 359 44.02 -3.46 -9.65
N ASP A 360 44.97 -4.31 -9.25
CA ASP A 360 45.23 -5.59 -9.90
C ASP A 360 44.28 -6.69 -9.39
N ASN A 361 43.74 -6.53 -8.18
CA ASN A 361 42.84 -7.50 -7.58
C ASN A 361 41.84 -6.88 -6.59
N PRO A 362 40.79 -6.19 -7.08
CA PRO A 362 39.83 -5.51 -6.22
C PRO A 362 38.89 -6.51 -5.51
N THR A 363 39.00 -7.82 -5.80
CA THR A 363 38.33 -8.86 -5.01
C THR A 363 38.98 -9.06 -3.65
N LYS A 364 40.24 -8.65 -3.43
CA LYS A 364 40.86 -8.75 -2.11
C LYS A 364 40.37 -7.60 -1.23
N VAL A 365 39.85 -7.94 -0.05
CA VAL A 365 39.44 -6.94 0.94
C VAL A 365 40.69 -6.20 1.42
N GLN A 366 40.73 -4.88 1.23
CA GLN A 366 41.77 -3.97 1.71
C GLN A 366 41.29 -3.24 2.96
N THR A 367 42.14 -3.22 3.99
CA THR A 367 41.90 -2.52 5.25
C THR A 367 43.15 -1.85 5.81
N ASP A 368 44.23 -1.72 5.02
CA ASP A 368 45.46 -1.05 5.41
C ASP A 368 45.23 0.47 5.53
N PRO A 369 45.39 1.07 6.72
CA PRO A 369 45.17 2.50 6.92
C PRO A 369 46.18 3.39 6.18
N ASN A 370 47.28 2.83 5.66
CA ASN A 370 48.24 3.57 4.81
C ASN A 370 47.78 3.65 3.35
N LYS A 371 46.72 2.95 2.97
CA LYS A 371 46.17 2.91 1.61
C LYS A 371 44.74 3.44 1.63
N ILE A 372 44.61 4.76 1.77
CA ILE A 372 43.32 5.45 1.83
C ILE A 372 43.25 6.57 0.79
N THR A 373 42.03 7.02 0.48
CA THR A 373 41.77 8.14 -0.41
C THR A 373 40.51 8.88 0.02
N ASP A 374 40.49 10.20 -0.15
CA ASP A 374 39.29 11.05 -0.06
C ASP A 374 38.67 11.33 -1.43
N ASP A 375 39.24 10.78 -2.52
CA ASP A 375 38.67 10.83 -3.86
C ASP A 375 37.53 9.80 -3.98
N TRP A 376 36.36 10.27 -4.42
CA TRP A 376 35.24 9.40 -4.76
C TRP A 376 35.34 8.97 -6.24
N ASP A 377 36.01 7.84 -6.51
CA ASP A 377 36.05 7.19 -7.83
C ASP A 377 35.72 5.70 -7.72
N VAL A 378 34.41 5.41 -7.68
CA VAL A 378 33.87 4.06 -7.55
C VAL A 378 34.34 3.14 -8.68
N ALA A 379 34.41 3.66 -9.91
CA ALA A 379 34.65 2.85 -11.09
C ALA A 379 36.11 2.41 -11.22
N ASN A 380 37.07 3.25 -10.79
CA ASN A 380 38.48 3.00 -11.06
C ASN A 380 39.36 2.83 -9.81
N LYS A 381 38.93 3.27 -8.61
CA LYS A 381 39.81 3.32 -7.43
C LYS A 381 39.23 2.72 -6.14
N ASN A 382 37.95 2.88 -5.87
CA ASN A 382 37.43 2.67 -4.50
C ASN A 382 36.68 1.33 -4.32
N ALA A 383 35.96 0.85 -5.34
CA ALA A 383 35.09 -0.32 -5.18
C ALA A 383 35.92 -1.61 -5.03
N GLN A 384 35.59 -2.38 -4.00
CA GLN A 384 36.27 -3.63 -3.69
C GLN A 384 35.31 -4.60 -2.99
N ALA A 385 35.72 -5.87 -2.87
CA ALA A 385 34.99 -6.85 -2.08
C ALA A 385 34.85 -6.42 -0.63
N THR A 386 33.67 -6.64 -0.05
CA THR A 386 33.41 -6.38 1.38
C THR A 386 33.64 -7.62 2.27
N GLY A 387 33.79 -8.80 1.66
CA GLY A 387 33.82 -10.08 2.36
C GLY A 387 32.45 -10.49 2.94
N LYS A 388 31.37 -9.81 2.53
CA LYS A 388 30.00 -10.10 2.98
C LYS A 388 29.22 -10.80 1.87
N PRO A 389 28.80 -12.07 2.04
CA PRO A 389 28.05 -12.78 1.02
C PRO A 389 26.64 -12.20 0.88
N ARG A 390 26.07 -12.26 -0.33
CA ARG A 390 24.67 -11.88 -0.56
C ARG A 390 23.69 -12.90 0.02
N VAL A 391 24.02 -14.18 -0.06
CA VAL A 391 23.18 -15.25 0.48
C VAL A 391 23.70 -15.63 1.85
N ALA A 392 22.81 -15.61 2.86
CA ALA A 392 23.15 -15.99 4.22
C ALA A 392 23.61 -17.47 4.25
N PRO A 393 24.81 -17.77 4.76
CA PRO A 393 25.35 -19.13 4.77
C PRO A 393 24.66 -20.05 5.78
N PHE A 394 24.07 -19.50 6.85
CA PHE A 394 23.32 -20.26 7.85
C PHE A 394 21.86 -19.84 7.85
N GLN A 395 20.98 -20.80 7.64
CA GLN A 395 19.53 -20.59 7.62
C GLN A 395 18.85 -21.75 8.33
N GLY A 396 17.75 -21.47 9.02
CA GLY A 396 17.09 -22.54 9.73
C GLY A 396 15.93 -22.08 10.58
N GLY A 397 15.60 -22.94 11.53
CA GLY A 397 14.60 -22.69 12.53
C GLY A 397 14.80 -23.62 13.71
N PHE A 398 14.17 -23.28 14.80
CA PHE A 398 14.08 -24.16 15.94
C PHE A 398 12.70 -23.97 16.55
N GLY A 399 12.27 -24.92 17.35
CA GLY A 399 10.94 -24.87 17.88
C GLY A 399 10.72 -25.88 18.97
N PHE A 400 9.48 -25.90 19.40
CA PHE A 400 9.05 -26.68 20.53
C PHE A 400 7.61 -27.15 20.31
N ASN A 401 7.44 -28.46 20.32
CA ASN A 401 6.14 -29.10 20.33
C ASN A 401 5.88 -29.67 21.72
N LEU A 402 4.74 -29.29 22.29
CA LEU A 402 4.30 -29.68 23.61
C LEU A 402 2.89 -30.25 23.51
N SER A 403 2.64 -31.34 24.23
CA SER A 403 1.29 -31.81 24.53
C SER A 403 1.24 -32.32 25.96
N LEU A 404 0.48 -31.66 26.84
CA LEU A 404 0.30 -32.00 28.25
C LEU A 404 -1.20 -31.99 28.59
N TRP A 405 -1.74 -33.16 28.94
CA TRP A 405 -3.11 -33.33 29.45
C TRP A 405 -4.20 -32.70 28.57
N GLY A 406 -4.02 -32.78 27.25
CA GLY A 406 -4.91 -32.18 26.26
C GLY A 406 -4.48 -30.79 25.79
N ALA A 407 -3.76 -30.02 26.62
CA ALA A 407 -3.18 -28.75 26.19
C ALA A 407 -1.99 -29.00 25.25
N TYR A 408 -1.85 -28.19 24.20
CA TYR A 408 -0.73 -28.28 23.28
C TYR A 408 -0.18 -26.92 22.93
N MET A 409 1.12 -26.87 22.64
CA MET A 409 1.81 -25.69 22.12
C MET A 409 2.71 -26.10 20.97
N GLN A 410 2.67 -25.32 19.89
CA GLN A 410 3.56 -25.45 18.75
C GLN A 410 4.22 -24.10 18.52
N CYS A 411 5.52 -24.03 18.80
CA CYS A 411 6.31 -22.81 18.66
C CYS A 411 7.38 -23.04 17.59
N ALA A 412 7.45 -22.14 16.60
CA ALA A 412 8.39 -22.23 15.49
C ALA A 412 9.09 -20.88 15.27
N PHE A 413 10.40 -20.86 15.51
CA PHE A 413 11.30 -19.79 15.17
C PHE A 413 11.96 -20.06 13.81
N ASN A 414 12.22 -19.00 13.06
CA ASN A 414 13.08 -19.01 11.88
C ASN A 414 14.23 -18.03 12.09
N PHE A 415 15.41 -18.36 11.60
CA PHE A 415 16.56 -17.47 11.63
C PHE A 415 17.35 -17.52 10.33
N GLN A 416 18.06 -16.42 10.06
CA GLN A 416 19.12 -16.33 9.06
C GLN A 416 20.31 -15.62 9.69
N LEU A 417 21.49 -16.24 9.70
CA LEU A 417 22.70 -15.68 10.29
C LEU A 417 23.71 -15.32 9.21
N ASP A 418 24.44 -14.24 9.46
CA ASP A 418 25.36 -13.60 8.51
C ASP A 418 24.64 -13.16 7.23
N LYS A 419 23.38 -12.72 7.37
CA LYS A 419 22.65 -12.02 6.32
C LYS A 419 23.08 -10.55 6.30
N TRP A 420 23.31 -10.02 5.11
CA TRP A 420 23.64 -8.61 4.90
C TRP A 420 22.70 -7.99 3.87
N MET A 421 22.35 -6.72 4.08
CA MET A 421 21.50 -5.97 3.16
C MET A 421 21.96 -4.52 3.09
N PHE A 422 22.02 -3.98 1.88
CA PHE A 422 22.29 -2.57 1.68
C PHE A 422 21.02 -1.75 2.00
N SER A 423 21.15 -0.80 2.91
CA SER A 423 20.05 0.05 3.38
C SER A 423 19.96 1.32 2.55
N ASN A 424 19.11 1.30 1.53
CA ASN A 424 18.90 2.47 0.67
C ASN A 424 18.15 3.57 1.41
N ASP A 425 17.32 3.22 2.40
CA ASP A 425 16.57 4.19 3.19
C ASP A 425 17.50 5.14 3.96
N ARG A 426 18.59 4.61 4.51
CA ARG A 426 19.61 5.43 5.18
C ARG A 426 20.33 6.38 4.23
N TYR A 427 20.50 6.02 2.95
CA TYR A 427 21.04 6.96 1.96
C TYR A 427 20.19 8.22 1.83
N PHE A 428 18.85 8.09 1.90
CA PHE A 428 17.93 9.23 1.87
C PHE A 428 17.83 9.92 3.23
N PHE A 429 17.63 9.17 4.32
CA PHE A 429 17.34 9.73 5.64
C PHE A 429 18.57 10.21 6.39
N GLU A 430 19.79 9.82 6.00
CA GLU A 430 21.05 10.24 6.61
C GLU A 430 21.89 11.16 5.71
N ASN A 431 21.33 11.76 4.66
CA ASN A 431 22.06 12.66 3.77
C ASN A 431 21.43 14.06 3.69
N PRO A 432 21.71 14.94 4.67
CA PRO A 432 21.18 16.30 4.73
C PRO A 432 21.72 17.21 3.64
N MET A 433 22.81 16.83 3.00
CA MET A 433 23.41 17.63 1.92
C MET A 433 22.72 17.39 0.58
N ARG A 434 22.27 16.16 0.33
CA ARG A 434 21.62 15.77 -0.92
C ARG A 434 20.09 15.80 -0.86
N PHE A 435 19.50 15.50 0.30
CA PHE A 435 18.05 15.35 0.48
C PHE A 435 17.51 16.29 1.56
N ARG A 436 17.81 17.59 1.43
CA ARG A 436 17.35 18.64 2.35
C ARG A 436 15.83 18.59 2.52
N GLY A 437 15.36 18.53 3.77
CA GLY A 437 13.93 18.45 4.11
C GLY A 437 13.33 17.05 4.09
N GLN A 438 14.09 16.02 3.68
CA GLN A 438 13.68 14.60 3.69
C GLN A 438 14.44 13.77 4.74
N VAL A 439 15.44 14.37 5.39
CA VAL A 439 16.19 13.76 6.50
C VAL A 439 15.32 13.60 7.72
N THR A 440 15.12 12.37 8.16
CA THR A 440 14.33 12.00 9.34
C THR A 440 15.14 11.22 10.38
N SER A 441 16.42 10.93 10.09
CA SER A 441 17.26 10.15 10.99
C SER A 441 17.67 10.94 12.24
N LYS A 442 17.35 10.41 13.42
CA LYS A 442 17.77 10.97 14.72
C LYS A 442 19.29 10.88 14.96
N LYS A 443 20.02 10.11 14.16
CA LYS A 443 21.48 10.01 14.22
C LYS A 443 22.18 11.27 13.75
N ILE A 444 21.49 12.09 12.97
CA ILE A 444 22.01 13.38 12.50
C ILE A 444 21.55 14.47 13.45
N ASN A 445 22.47 14.88 14.31
CA ASN A 445 22.27 15.94 15.30
C ASN A 445 23.47 16.87 15.29
N SER A 446 23.42 17.92 16.11
CA SER A 446 24.50 18.93 16.17
C SER A 446 25.85 18.34 16.52
N ASP A 447 25.92 17.20 17.20
CA ASP A 447 27.17 16.65 17.72
C ASP A 447 27.69 15.46 16.93
N SER A 448 26.96 14.99 15.92
CA SER A 448 27.34 13.80 15.15
C SER A 448 28.19 14.08 13.91
N TYR A 449 28.34 15.36 13.50
CA TYR A 449 29.11 15.76 12.33
C TYR A 449 30.31 16.66 12.67
N TRP A 450 31.33 16.63 11.83
CA TRP A 450 32.58 17.38 11.97
C TRP A 450 32.36 18.90 11.84
N LYS A 451 32.99 19.71 12.70
CA LYS A 451 32.90 21.18 12.66
C LYS A 451 34.26 21.88 12.60
N LYS A 452 35.28 21.33 13.23
CA LYS A 452 36.62 21.94 13.30
C LYS A 452 37.74 20.90 13.34
N PRO A 453 38.97 21.27 12.94
CA PRO A 453 40.13 20.38 13.02
C PRO A 453 40.31 19.77 14.42
N GLY A 454 40.56 18.46 14.47
CA GLY A 454 40.65 17.64 15.68
C GLY A 454 39.34 16.97 16.10
N ASP A 455 38.19 17.32 15.51
CA ASP A 455 36.91 16.67 15.80
C ASP A 455 36.91 15.21 15.29
N LYS A 456 36.65 14.25 16.20
CA LYS A 456 36.41 12.84 15.85
C LYS A 456 34.91 12.57 15.79
N LYS A 457 34.34 12.52 14.59
CA LYS A 457 32.88 12.48 14.35
C LYS A 457 32.48 11.39 13.37
N THR A 458 31.19 11.02 13.42
CA THR A 458 30.61 9.92 12.62
C THR A 458 30.23 10.37 11.21
N TYR A 459 29.89 11.65 11.03
CA TYR A 459 29.50 12.23 9.75
C TYR A 459 30.46 13.35 9.28
N PRO A 460 30.61 13.57 7.96
CA PRO A 460 31.46 14.61 7.39
C PRO A 460 31.06 16.05 7.78
N SER A 461 31.86 17.03 7.38
CA SER A 461 31.46 18.45 7.43
C SER A 461 30.21 18.70 6.57
N LYS A 462 29.41 19.72 6.95
CA LYS A 462 28.26 20.20 6.17
C LYS A 462 28.66 20.78 4.82
N ASP A 463 29.94 20.98 4.56
CA ASP A 463 30.42 21.47 3.26
C ASP A 463 30.71 20.32 2.28
N VAL A 464 30.60 19.06 2.73
CA VAL A 464 30.90 17.87 1.92
C VAL A 464 29.62 17.31 1.30
N VAL A 465 29.52 17.39 -0.03
CA VAL A 465 28.38 16.83 -0.80
C VAL A 465 28.32 15.30 -0.71
N THR A 466 29.49 14.64 -0.64
CA THR A 466 29.62 13.18 -0.46
C THR A 466 29.43 12.76 1.00
N TRP A 467 28.34 13.21 1.62
CA TRP A 467 28.05 13.01 3.04
C TRP A 467 27.96 11.51 3.42
N VAL A 468 26.94 10.85 2.90
CA VAL A 468 26.75 9.39 2.91
C VAL A 468 26.50 8.97 1.46
N ASN A 469 27.35 8.13 0.90
CA ASN A 469 27.23 7.60 -0.45
C ASN A 469 27.05 6.08 -0.42
N PHE A 470 26.93 5.45 -1.60
CA PHE A 470 26.82 4.00 -1.78
C PHE A 470 28.15 3.30 -1.45
N ASP A 471 28.53 3.38 -0.18
CA ASP A 471 29.65 2.67 0.43
C ASP A 471 29.14 1.70 1.49
N ASP A 472 30.06 0.93 2.08
CA ASP A 472 29.73 -0.12 3.04
C ASP A 472 29.18 0.37 4.39
N ARG A 473 29.13 1.68 4.68
CA ARG A 473 28.39 2.20 5.86
C ARG A 473 26.89 1.92 5.78
N LEU A 474 26.37 1.80 4.55
CA LEU A 474 24.98 1.46 4.27
C LEU A 474 24.76 -0.06 4.22
N LEU A 475 25.81 -0.86 4.25
CA LEU A 475 25.70 -2.31 4.29
C LEU A 475 25.52 -2.78 5.73
N GLU A 476 24.31 -3.23 6.06
CA GLU A 476 23.91 -3.60 7.41
C GLU A 476 23.80 -5.10 7.61
N ASN A 477 24.01 -5.53 8.86
CA ASN A 477 23.75 -6.90 9.27
C ASN A 477 22.23 -7.11 9.39
N ALA A 478 21.67 -7.77 8.39
CA ALA A 478 20.27 -8.17 8.31
C ALA A 478 20.01 -9.56 8.88
N SER A 479 20.91 -10.10 9.70
CA SER A 479 20.64 -11.34 10.42
C SER A 479 19.47 -11.15 11.36
N PHE A 480 18.62 -12.16 11.45
CA PHE A 480 17.43 -12.09 12.26
C PHE A 480 17.02 -13.44 12.82
N MET A 481 16.22 -13.38 13.88
CA MET A 481 15.40 -14.48 14.38
C MET A 481 13.96 -13.98 14.50
N ARG A 482 12.99 -14.77 14.04
CA ARG A 482 11.57 -14.40 14.05
C ARG A 482 10.75 -15.55 14.61
N LEU A 483 9.85 -15.25 15.54
CA LEU A 483 8.80 -16.18 15.95
C LEU A 483 7.77 -16.27 14.84
N LYS A 484 7.94 -17.23 13.94
CA LYS A 484 7.12 -17.38 12.73
C LYS A 484 5.72 -17.83 13.06
N ASN A 485 5.58 -18.80 13.96
CA ASN A 485 4.30 -19.32 14.39
C ASN A 485 4.35 -19.69 15.87
N LEU A 486 3.32 -19.29 16.63
CA LEU A 486 3.05 -19.78 17.97
C LEU A 486 1.58 -20.16 18.03
N THR A 487 1.29 -21.45 18.13
CA THR A 487 -0.06 -21.98 18.32
C THR A 487 -0.17 -22.56 19.71
N ILE A 488 -1.19 -22.17 20.46
CA ILE A 488 -1.52 -22.74 21.77
C ILE A 488 -2.96 -23.22 21.69
N GLY A 489 -3.24 -24.43 22.14
CA GLY A 489 -4.58 -25.00 22.07
C GLY A 489 -4.84 -26.09 23.09
N TYR A 490 -6.07 -26.58 23.07
CA TYR A 490 -6.54 -27.66 23.90
C TYR A 490 -7.35 -28.65 23.05
N ASN A 491 -6.91 -29.90 23.03
CA ASN A 491 -7.65 -31.02 22.47
C ASN A 491 -8.58 -31.58 23.54
N PHE A 492 -9.88 -31.58 23.29
CA PHE A 492 -10.85 -32.10 24.24
C PHE A 492 -10.63 -33.61 24.46
N PRO A 493 -10.66 -34.11 25.71
CA PRO A 493 -10.53 -35.53 25.99
C PRO A 493 -11.58 -36.34 25.23
N LYS A 494 -11.17 -37.43 24.58
CA LYS A 494 -12.09 -38.31 23.83
C LYS A 494 -13.29 -38.75 24.68
N LYS A 495 -13.05 -39.10 25.95
CA LYS A 495 -14.11 -39.47 26.91
C LYS A 495 -15.20 -38.40 27.09
N TRP A 496 -14.89 -37.12 26.88
CA TRP A 496 -15.86 -36.03 26.96
C TRP A 496 -16.62 -35.89 25.66
N VAL A 497 -15.91 -35.92 24.53
CA VAL A 497 -16.50 -35.74 23.19
C VAL A 497 -17.36 -36.94 22.80
N GLU A 498 -16.94 -38.18 23.10
CA GLU A 498 -17.69 -39.41 22.83
C GLU A 498 -19.05 -39.46 23.56
N LYS A 499 -19.20 -38.77 24.70
CA LYS A 499 -20.51 -38.64 25.39
C LYS A 499 -21.54 -37.88 24.55
N THR A 500 -21.09 -37.02 23.64
CA THR A 500 -21.99 -36.29 22.74
C THR A 500 -22.61 -37.19 21.67
N ARG A 501 -22.03 -38.37 21.42
CA ARG A 501 -22.43 -39.36 20.39
C ARG A 501 -22.53 -38.83 18.95
N PHE A 502 -22.14 -37.58 18.72
CA PHE A 502 -22.21 -36.91 17.43
C PHE A 502 -20.80 -36.52 16.95
N PHE A 503 -19.98 -35.94 17.83
CA PHE A 503 -18.60 -35.55 17.50
C PHE A 503 -17.61 -36.67 17.86
N SER A 504 -16.59 -36.86 17.02
CA SER A 504 -15.51 -37.86 17.22
C SER A 504 -14.21 -37.26 17.78
N SER A 505 -14.03 -35.94 17.65
CA SER A 505 -12.96 -35.16 18.26
C SER A 505 -13.35 -33.67 18.30
N GLY A 506 -12.64 -32.89 19.11
CA GLY A 506 -12.77 -31.43 19.12
C GLY A 506 -11.51 -30.79 19.68
N LYS A 507 -11.19 -29.59 19.19
CA LYS A 507 -10.09 -28.78 19.71
C LYS A 507 -10.43 -27.30 19.64
N VAL A 508 -9.86 -26.52 20.55
CA VAL A 508 -9.85 -25.06 20.51
C VAL A 508 -8.41 -24.59 20.51
N TYR A 509 -8.07 -23.57 19.73
CA TYR A 509 -6.71 -23.05 19.69
C TYR A 509 -6.67 -21.59 19.24
N THR A 510 -5.58 -20.92 19.60
CA THR A 510 -5.19 -19.60 19.11
C THR A 510 -3.82 -19.70 18.44
N SER A 511 -3.58 -18.90 17.41
CA SER A 511 -2.32 -18.90 16.67
C SER A 511 -1.84 -17.48 16.35
N PHE A 512 -0.57 -17.23 16.62
CA PHE A 512 0.12 -15.98 16.33
C PHE A 512 1.16 -16.21 15.23
N ARG A 513 1.25 -15.29 14.28
CA ARG A 513 2.23 -15.34 13.18
C ARG A 513 3.11 -14.11 13.22
N ASN A 514 4.42 -14.29 13.02
CA ASN A 514 5.42 -13.23 13.02
C ASN A 514 5.35 -12.33 14.28
N LEU A 515 5.07 -12.92 15.45
CA LEU A 515 4.73 -12.17 16.67
C LEU A 515 5.83 -11.20 17.09
N PHE A 516 7.10 -11.59 16.96
CA PHE A 516 8.23 -10.69 17.16
C PHE A 516 9.43 -11.10 16.29
N THR A 517 10.32 -10.14 16.03
CA THR A 517 11.58 -10.31 15.30
C THR A 517 12.71 -9.65 16.07
N VAL A 518 13.83 -10.36 16.21
CA VAL A 518 15.08 -9.85 16.75
C VAL A 518 16.05 -9.66 15.59
N THR A 519 16.52 -8.45 15.38
CA THR A 519 17.51 -8.11 14.34
C THR A 519 18.31 -6.87 14.74
N LYS A 520 19.48 -6.69 14.12
CA LYS A 520 20.26 -5.45 14.19
C LYS A 520 20.02 -4.53 12.98
N PHE A 521 19.23 -4.98 12.02
CA PHE A 521 18.89 -4.21 10.84
C PHE A 521 18.00 -3.03 11.21
N GLU A 522 18.34 -1.84 10.72
CA GLU A 522 17.63 -0.60 11.05
C GLU A 522 16.45 -0.33 10.12
N GLY A 523 16.36 -1.05 9.00
CA GLY A 523 15.20 -1.00 8.11
C GLY A 523 13.99 -1.77 8.64
N PRO A 524 12.83 -1.63 7.99
CA PRO A 524 11.55 -2.13 8.51
C PRO A 524 11.42 -3.65 8.59
N ASP A 525 12.03 -4.40 7.67
CA ASP A 525 12.02 -5.87 7.69
C ASP A 525 13.35 -6.44 7.15
N PRO A 526 14.08 -7.27 7.92
CA PRO A 526 15.30 -7.94 7.45
C PRO A 526 15.04 -9.18 6.57
N GLU A 527 13.79 -9.68 6.50
CA GLU A 527 13.47 -10.96 5.85
C GLU A 527 13.54 -10.96 4.31
N PRO A 528 13.09 -9.93 3.56
CA PRO A 528 13.02 -9.98 2.10
C PRO A 528 14.31 -10.49 1.44
N ASP A 529 14.16 -11.32 0.40
CA ASP A 529 15.30 -11.83 -0.37
C ASP A 529 15.75 -10.80 -1.41
N THR A 530 16.28 -9.68 -0.93
CA THR A 530 16.78 -8.58 -1.75
C THR A 530 18.19 -8.19 -1.31
N ASN A 531 19.02 -7.71 -2.25
CA ASN A 531 20.31 -7.10 -1.91
C ASN A 531 20.16 -5.69 -1.30
N VAL A 532 19.03 -5.01 -1.57
CA VAL A 532 18.78 -3.63 -1.18
C VAL A 532 17.42 -3.49 -0.49
N GLY A 533 17.39 -2.96 0.73
CA GLY A 533 16.16 -2.59 1.45
C GLY A 533 15.60 -1.24 0.97
N ARG A 534 14.28 -1.14 0.75
CA ARG A 534 13.58 0.03 0.21
C ARG A 534 12.25 0.34 0.92
N GLY A 535 12.26 0.53 2.24
CA GLY A 535 11.09 1.03 2.99
C GLY A 535 9.84 0.14 2.94
N ILE A 536 9.98 -1.17 2.77
CA ILE A 536 8.85 -2.10 2.70
C ILE A 536 8.36 -2.42 4.11
N ASN A 537 7.15 -1.99 4.46
CA ASN A 537 6.53 -2.31 5.75
C ASN A 537 6.20 -3.81 5.86
N PRO A 538 6.28 -4.40 7.07
CA PRO A 538 5.91 -5.79 7.28
C PRO A 538 4.39 -6.02 7.10
N ASN A 539 4.02 -7.19 6.61
CA ASN A 539 2.62 -7.59 6.45
C ASN A 539 2.00 -7.96 7.81
N THR A 540 1.15 -7.11 8.43
CA THR A 540 -0.21 -7.42 9.00
C THR A 540 -0.80 -6.38 9.99
N LYS A 541 -2.14 -6.25 9.96
CA LYS A 541 -3.14 -5.60 10.86
C LYS A 541 -3.30 -4.08 10.92
N GLN A 542 -2.25 -3.25 10.99
CA GLN A 542 -2.43 -1.79 11.03
C GLN A 542 -2.96 -1.18 9.70
N ALA A 543 -2.98 -1.97 8.62
CA ALA A 543 -3.39 -1.51 7.30
C ALA A 543 -4.92 -1.34 7.13
N TRP A 544 -5.77 -2.04 7.89
CA TRP A 544 -7.23 -2.01 7.69
C TRP A 544 -7.87 -0.77 8.31
N ASP A 545 -7.66 -0.52 9.60
CA ASP A 545 -8.15 0.69 10.26
C ASP A 545 -7.53 1.95 9.64
N ALA A 546 -6.21 1.94 9.41
CA ALA A 546 -5.55 3.02 8.67
C ALA A 546 -6.12 3.19 7.25
N GLY A 547 -6.56 2.10 6.60
CA GLY A 547 -7.22 2.12 5.30
C GLY A 547 -8.61 2.76 5.35
N MET A 548 -9.46 2.36 6.31
CA MET A 548 -10.81 2.92 6.50
C MET A 548 -10.75 4.38 6.93
N MET A 549 -9.88 4.73 7.89
CA MET A 549 -9.68 6.10 8.32
C MET A 549 -9.08 6.97 7.21
N TYR A 550 -8.22 6.41 6.36
CA TYR A 550 -7.75 7.09 5.15
C TYR A 550 -8.87 7.34 4.14
N ALA A 551 -9.73 6.35 3.90
CA ALA A 551 -10.86 6.49 3.00
C ALA A 551 -11.88 7.51 3.53
N PHE A 552 -12.20 7.46 4.82
CA PHE A 552 -13.04 8.45 5.49
C PHE A 552 -12.45 9.86 5.35
N LYS A 553 -11.15 10.03 5.61
CA LYS A 553 -10.45 11.30 5.40
C LYS A 553 -10.59 11.80 3.95
N SER A 554 -10.56 10.91 2.96
CA SER A 554 -10.61 11.29 1.54
C SER A 554 -11.93 11.91 1.09
N VAL A 555 -13.04 11.64 1.79
CA VAL A 555 -14.37 12.19 1.48
C VAL A 555 -14.71 13.45 2.28
N GLN A 556 -13.73 14.08 2.92
CA GLN A 556 -13.92 15.19 3.86
C GLN A 556 -13.32 16.51 3.36
N TYR A 557 -12.70 16.51 2.17
CA TYR A 557 -12.00 17.66 1.61
C TYR A 557 -12.14 17.72 0.09
N GLY A 558 -11.66 18.82 -0.51
CA GLY A 558 -11.65 18.99 -1.96
C GLY A 558 -13.07 19.06 -2.50
N ASP A 559 -13.37 18.27 -3.54
CA ASP A 559 -14.67 18.33 -4.22
C ASP A 559 -15.83 18.01 -3.26
N PHE A 560 -15.63 17.17 -2.24
CA PHE A 560 -16.66 16.84 -1.26
C PHE A 560 -17.13 18.03 -0.41
N ALA A 561 -16.28 19.04 -0.24
CA ALA A 561 -16.58 20.30 0.47
C ALA A 561 -16.82 21.46 -0.51
N ILE A 562 -16.07 21.55 -1.60
CA ILE A 562 -16.12 22.67 -2.56
C ILE A 562 -17.33 22.57 -3.47
N PHE A 563 -17.65 21.38 -3.98
CA PHE A 563 -18.74 21.20 -4.95
C PHE A 563 -20.09 21.74 -4.46
N PRO A 564 -20.57 21.39 -3.24
CA PRO A 564 -21.79 21.99 -2.69
C PRO A 564 -21.69 23.51 -2.46
N GLU A 565 -20.50 24.05 -2.16
CA GLU A 565 -20.30 25.49 -1.94
C GLU A 565 -20.30 26.28 -3.26
N VAL A 566 -19.73 25.70 -4.33
CA VAL A 566 -19.75 26.28 -5.67
C VAL A 566 -21.17 26.28 -6.24
N GLN A 567 -21.96 25.23 -5.97
CA GLN A 567 -23.38 25.18 -6.31
C GLN A 567 -24.20 26.24 -5.55
N ALA A 568 -23.88 26.47 -4.27
CA ALA A 568 -24.60 27.36 -3.37
C ALA A 568 -24.54 28.85 -3.78
N ASP A 569 -24.82 29.81 -2.91
CA ASP A 569 -25.07 31.22 -3.25
C ASP A 569 -23.95 32.22 -2.91
N LEU A 570 -22.87 31.76 -2.25
CA LEU A 570 -21.88 32.65 -1.61
C LEU A 570 -20.69 33.03 -2.49
N LEU A 571 -20.48 32.33 -3.59
CA LEU A 571 -19.33 32.49 -4.50
C LEU A 571 -19.76 33.01 -5.88
N ASN A 572 -18.83 33.64 -6.61
CA ASN A 572 -18.97 33.96 -8.04
C ASN A 572 -17.76 33.44 -8.83
N ALA A 573 -17.99 32.84 -10.00
CA ALA A 573 -16.94 32.39 -10.92
C ALA A 573 -16.17 33.58 -11.53
N THR A 574 -14.84 33.50 -11.49
CA THR A 574 -13.95 34.52 -12.05
C THR A 574 -13.73 34.32 -13.55
N ASN A 575 -13.29 35.35 -14.27
CA ASN A 575 -12.98 35.24 -15.70
C ASN A 575 -11.83 34.26 -16.03
N THR A 576 -11.05 33.83 -15.02
CA THR A 576 -9.93 32.90 -15.19
C THR A 576 -10.21 31.51 -14.61
N PHE A 577 -11.43 31.22 -14.17
CA PHE A 577 -11.76 29.98 -13.44
C PHE A 577 -11.59 28.67 -14.24
N GLY A 578 -11.34 28.78 -15.55
CA GLY A 578 -11.03 27.66 -16.42
C GLY A 578 -12.19 26.66 -16.60
N ASN A 579 -13.43 27.09 -16.34
CA ASN A 579 -14.63 26.26 -16.38
C ASN A 579 -14.62 25.03 -15.44
N ARG A 580 -13.84 25.09 -14.36
CA ARG A 580 -13.85 24.06 -13.31
C ARG A 580 -15.15 24.20 -12.50
N MET A 581 -15.95 23.13 -12.43
CA MET A 581 -17.29 23.13 -11.79
C MET A 581 -18.27 24.16 -12.39
N GLY A 582 -18.11 24.52 -13.67
CA GLY A 582 -18.98 25.51 -14.33
C GLY A 582 -20.46 25.09 -14.38
N GLY A 583 -20.74 23.85 -14.78
CA GLY A 583 -22.10 23.30 -14.77
C GLY A 583 -22.73 23.28 -13.38
N THR A 584 -21.94 22.95 -12.34
CA THR A 584 -22.33 23.05 -10.93
C THR A 584 -22.71 24.47 -10.54
N HIS A 585 -21.86 25.43 -10.91
CA HIS A 585 -22.05 26.83 -10.57
C HIS A 585 -23.26 27.46 -11.30
N SER A 586 -23.50 27.07 -12.56
CA SER A 586 -24.64 27.51 -13.38
C SER A 586 -25.94 26.73 -13.13
N TRP A 587 -25.88 25.65 -12.33
CA TRP A 587 -26.97 24.68 -12.11
C TRP A 587 -27.38 23.90 -13.37
N GLU A 588 -26.45 23.77 -14.31
CA GLU A 588 -26.62 23.02 -15.56
C GLU A 588 -25.94 21.63 -15.51
N MET A 589 -25.61 21.14 -14.31
CA MET A 589 -25.19 19.75 -14.10
C MET A 589 -26.18 18.78 -14.74
N ASP A 590 -25.68 17.72 -15.36
CA ASP A 590 -26.46 16.62 -15.90
C ASP A 590 -26.09 15.31 -15.21
N TYR A 591 -26.84 14.25 -15.49
CA TYR A 591 -26.65 12.92 -14.92
C TYR A 591 -25.34 12.23 -15.37
N ALA A 592 -24.60 12.82 -16.32
CA ALA A 592 -23.27 12.40 -16.76
C ALA A 592 -22.14 13.22 -16.11
N ASP A 593 -22.47 14.15 -15.20
CA ASP A 593 -21.48 14.94 -14.47
C ASP A 593 -20.52 14.04 -13.68
N TYR A 594 -19.25 14.17 -14.00
CA TYR A 594 -18.21 13.29 -13.50
C TYR A 594 -17.88 13.51 -12.03
N ASP A 595 -17.99 14.74 -11.53
CA ASP A 595 -17.68 15.05 -10.13
C ASP A 595 -18.77 14.45 -9.24
N LEU A 596 -20.04 14.62 -9.65
CA LEU A 596 -21.19 13.96 -9.02
C LEU A 596 -21.03 12.43 -9.06
N ARG A 597 -20.69 11.83 -10.21
CA ARG A 597 -20.44 10.39 -10.33
C ARG A 597 -19.34 9.90 -9.40
N ASP A 598 -18.21 10.60 -9.37
CA ASP A 598 -17.05 10.17 -8.59
C ASP A 598 -17.31 10.27 -7.09
N MET A 599 -18.09 11.27 -6.65
CA MET A 599 -18.53 11.39 -5.25
C MET A 599 -19.51 10.27 -4.86
N TRP A 600 -20.50 9.98 -5.70
CA TRP A 600 -21.41 8.84 -5.49
C TRP A 600 -20.64 7.52 -5.36
N ALA A 601 -19.75 7.25 -6.30
CA ALA A 601 -18.94 6.04 -6.32
C ALA A 601 -18.01 5.94 -5.09
N ALA A 602 -17.45 7.07 -4.62
CA ALA A 602 -16.57 7.08 -3.45
C ALA A 602 -17.29 6.70 -2.15
N TYR A 603 -18.54 7.13 -1.95
CA TYR A 603 -19.34 6.71 -0.80
C TYR A 603 -19.70 5.22 -0.88
N TYR A 604 -20.15 4.73 -2.03
CA TYR A 604 -20.49 3.32 -2.21
C TYR A 604 -19.29 2.38 -2.16
N ALA A 605 -18.11 2.81 -2.63
CA ALA A 605 -16.87 2.03 -2.50
C ALA A 605 -16.50 1.82 -1.02
N GLN A 606 -16.60 2.87 -0.20
CA GLN A 606 -16.38 2.75 1.25
C GLN A 606 -17.41 1.84 1.91
N ILE A 607 -18.69 1.99 1.57
CA ILE A 607 -19.76 1.12 2.07
C ILE A 607 -19.46 -0.36 1.71
N ALA A 608 -19.02 -0.65 0.49
CA ALA A 608 -18.70 -2.02 0.07
C ALA A 608 -17.54 -2.63 0.85
N ASP A 609 -16.48 -1.85 1.13
CA ASP A 609 -15.34 -2.31 1.93
C ASP A 609 -15.69 -2.48 3.41
N ILE A 610 -16.50 -1.57 3.95
CA ILE A 610 -17.03 -1.67 5.32
C ILE A 610 -17.95 -2.88 5.47
N ASN A 611 -18.86 -3.11 4.51
CA ASN A 611 -19.75 -4.28 4.54
C ASN A 611 -18.94 -5.57 4.54
N PHE A 612 -17.92 -5.67 3.69
CA PHE A 612 -17.01 -6.81 3.71
C PHE A 612 -16.37 -7.01 5.09
N PHE A 613 -15.89 -5.94 5.73
CA PHE A 613 -15.35 -6.03 7.08
C PHE A 613 -16.41 -6.49 8.09
N LEU A 614 -17.58 -5.85 8.13
CA LEU A 614 -18.66 -6.14 9.08
C LEU A 614 -19.27 -7.56 8.89
N GLU A 615 -19.19 -8.13 7.70
CA GLU A 615 -19.58 -9.51 7.45
C GLU A 615 -18.58 -10.53 8.00
N ASN A 616 -17.31 -10.12 8.15
CA ASN A 616 -16.20 -11.02 8.44
C ASN A 616 -15.54 -10.77 9.80
N TYR A 617 -15.83 -9.66 10.48
CA TYR A 617 -15.06 -9.26 11.68
C TYR A 617 -15.17 -10.26 12.82
N LYS A 618 -16.32 -10.94 12.97
CA LYS A 618 -16.53 -11.99 13.99
C LYS A 618 -15.63 -13.22 13.80
N ARG A 619 -14.95 -13.33 12.64
CA ARG A 619 -13.91 -14.34 12.40
C ARG A 619 -12.59 -13.98 13.08
N PHE A 620 -12.45 -12.76 13.59
CA PHE A 620 -11.32 -12.34 14.41
C PHE A 620 -11.68 -12.50 15.87
N THR A 621 -10.91 -13.32 16.58
CA THR A 621 -11.00 -13.43 18.04
C THR A 621 -10.02 -12.45 18.67
N PRO A 622 -10.48 -11.49 19.49
CA PRO A 622 -9.61 -10.68 20.35
C PRO A 622 -8.75 -11.59 21.24
N LYS A 623 -7.55 -11.17 21.62
CA LYS A 623 -6.78 -11.95 22.61
C LYS A 623 -7.41 -11.73 23.99
N GLU A 624 -7.84 -12.79 24.68
CA GLU A 624 -8.21 -12.72 26.09
C GLU A 624 -6.97 -12.51 26.97
N GLY A 625 -7.07 -11.66 28.01
CA GLY A 625 -6.14 -11.65 29.15
C GLY A 625 -5.19 -10.46 29.29
N GLU A 626 -5.31 -9.39 28.50
CA GLU A 626 -4.60 -8.13 28.76
C GLU A 626 -5.62 -7.01 28.99
N GLU A 627 -5.89 -6.68 30.26
CA GLU A 627 -6.91 -5.70 30.68
C GLU A 627 -6.70 -4.27 30.13
N ASP A 628 -5.51 -3.97 29.59
CA ASP A 628 -5.18 -2.67 28.98
C ASP A 628 -5.23 -2.66 27.44
N PHE A 629 -5.44 -3.81 26.79
CA PHE A 629 -5.57 -3.91 25.34
C PHE A 629 -7.05 -3.89 24.99
N LYS A 630 -7.68 -2.70 25.07
CA LYS A 630 -9.05 -2.48 24.58
C LYS A 630 -9.23 -3.20 23.25
N ASP A 631 -10.32 -3.96 23.17
CA ASP A 631 -10.62 -4.88 22.09
C ASP A 631 -10.50 -4.16 20.74
N THR A 632 -9.33 -4.29 20.10
CA THR A 632 -9.01 -3.58 18.86
C THR A 632 -10.01 -3.94 17.76
N VAL A 633 -10.71 -5.07 17.88
CA VAL A 633 -11.79 -5.44 16.97
C VAL A 633 -13.01 -4.56 17.22
N SER A 634 -13.44 -4.38 18.47
CA SER A 634 -14.56 -3.51 18.84
C SER A 634 -14.32 -2.06 18.42
N LEU A 635 -13.12 -1.52 18.65
CA LEU A 635 -12.73 -0.18 18.17
C LEU A 635 -12.93 -0.04 16.64
N VAL A 636 -12.38 -0.98 15.87
CA VAL A 636 -12.44 -0.95 14.41
C VAL A 636 -13.86 -1.21 13.87
N VAL A 637 -14.67 -1.99 14.59
CA VAL A 637 -16.10 -2.18 14.31
C VAL A 637 -16.90 -0.91 14.57
N GLY A 638 -16.60 -0.21 15.67
CA GLY A 638 -17.18 1.10 15.97
C GLY A 638 -16.87 2.12 14.87
N HIS A 639 -15.60 2.21 14.44
CA HIS A 639 -15.21 3.05 13.31
C HIS A 639 -15.96 2.67 12.02
N ALA A 640 -16.05 1.38 11.71
CA ALA A 640 -16.71 0.89 10.51
C ALA A 640 -18.20 1.27 10.47
N HIS A 641 -18.94 1.06 11.57
CA HIS A 641 -20.34 1.48 11.68
C HIS A 641 -20.49 3.00 11.56
N PHE A 642 -19.65 3.79 12.25
CA PHE A 642 -19.66 5.24 12.15
C PHE A 642 -19.46 5.72 10.71
N ILE A 643 -18.44 5.21 10.00
CA ILE A 643 -18.13 5.63 8.64
C ILE A 643 -19.27 5.25 7.68
N ARG A 644 -19.89 4.06 7.86
CA ARG A 644 -21.04 3.66 7.04
C ARG A 644 -22.25 4.56 7.27
N ALA A 645 -22.55 4.91 8.53
CA ALA A 645 -23.59 5.87 8.88
C ALA A 645 -23.33 7.24 8.22
N TYR A 646 -22.08 7.72 8.29
CA TYR A 646 -21.68 8.97 7.65
C TYR A 646 -21.88 8.93 6.13
N CYS A 647 -21.39 7.89 5.44
CA CYS A 647 -21.54 7.76 3.99
C CYS A 647 -23.01 7.73 3.57
N TYR A 648 -23.87 7.00 4.28
CA TYR A 648 -25.30 6.98 3.97
C TYR A 648 -25.98 8.32 4.27
N PHE A 649 -25.59 9.02 5.33
CA PHE A 649 -26.12 10.35 5.62
C PHE A 649 -25.76 11.35 4.52
N GLU A 650 -24.51 11.38 4.07
CA GLU A 650 -24.08 12.26 2.97
C GLU A 650 -24.77 11.89 1.65
N LEU A 651 -24.92 10.60 1.35
CA LEU A 651 -25.66 10.12 0.18
C LEU A 651 -27.13 10.57 0.22
N ALA A 652 -27.80 10.38 1.36
CA ALA A 652 -29.18 10.82 1.56
C ALA A 652 -29.28 12.35 1.45
N GLN A 653 -28.34 13.08 2.06
CA GLN A 653 -28.35 14.54 2.01
C GLN A 653 -28.16 15.08 0.59
N ARG A 654 -27.39 14.41 -0.26
CA ARG A 654 -27.03 14.95 -1.58
C ARG A 654 -27.90 14.38 -2.73
N TRP A 655 -28.27 13.11 -2.67
CA TRP A 655 -29.04 12.40 -3.73
C TRP A 655 -30.48 12.05 -3.37
N SER A 656 -30.97 12.49 -2.21
CA SER A 656 -32.39 12.38 -1.85
C SER A 656 -33.03 13.76 -1.65
N ALA A 657 -34.36 13.78 -1.65
CA ALA A 657 -35.16 14.92 -1.20
C ALA A 657 -34.92 15.19 0.31
N LEU A 658 -35.50 16.28 0.83
CA LEU A 658 -35.59 16.48 2.28
C LEU A 658 -36.27 15.30 2.97
N TYR A 659 -35.97 15.08 4.24
CA TYR A 659 -36.50 13.94 4.98
C TYR A 659 -38.03 13.88 4.94
N ASP A 660 -38.51 12.81 4.31
CA ASP A 660 -39.87 12.30 4.31
C ASP A 660 -39.72 10.77 4.32
N ALA A 661 -40.18 10.11 5.37
CA ALA A 661 -39.98 8.68 5.59
C ALA A 661 -40.43 7.82 4.39
N ASN A 662 -41.42 8.27 3.61
CA ASN A 662 -41.97 7.53 2.48
C ASN A 662 -41.29 7.85 1.14
N ALA A 663 -40.50 8.92 1.07
CA ALA A 663 -39.83 9.32 -0.16
C ALA A 663 -38.66 8.38 -0.51
N LEU A 664 -38.40 8.20 -1.81
CA LEU A 664 -37.24 7.44 -2.28
C LEU A 664 -35.93 8.14 -1.90
N CYS A 665 -34.98 7.35 -1.42
CA CYS A 665 -33.64 7.77 -1.01
C CYS A 665 -32.59 7.16 -1.95
N VAL A 666 -31.55 6.52 -1.41
CA VAL A 666 -30.53 5.81 -2.17
C VAL A 666 -30.65 4.30 -1.95
N PRO A 667 -30.07 3.44 -2.81
CA PRO A 667 -30.03 2.00 -2.57
C PRO A 667 -29.34 1.65 -1.26
N LEU A 668 -30.01 0.89 -0.40
CA LEU A 668 -29.44 0.39 0.85
C LEU A 668 -28.71 -0.94 0.60
N VAL A 669 -27.39 -0.91 0.71
CA VAL A 669 -26.50 -2.07 0.50
C VAL A 669 -25.77 -2.37 1.79
N LEU A 670 -26.15 -3.47 2.46
CA LEU A 670 -25.59 -3.85 3.77
C LEU A 670 -24.67 -5.07 3.73
N LYS A 671 -24.49 -5.64 2.54
CA LYS A 671 -23.58 -6.74 2.25
C LYS A 671 -22.82 -6.47 0.97
N ARG A 672 -21.63 -7.04 0.83
CA ARG A 672 -20.85 -6.98 -0.40
C ARG A 672 -21.39 -7.99 -1.40
N ASP A 673 -22.32 -7.52 -2.22
CA ASP A 673 -22.87 -8.26 -3.35
C ASP A 673 -22.57 -7.49 -4.65
N VAL A 674 -21.70 -8.05 -5.47
CA VAL A 674 -21.25 -7.45 -6.73
C VAL A 674 -22.22 -7.70 -7.89
N GLU A 675 -23.15 -8.65 -7.73
CA GLU A 675 -24.20 -8.95 -8.71
C GLU A 675 -25.54 -8.32 -8.32
N GLY A 676 -25.66 -7.91 -7.06
CA GLY A 676 -26.82 -7.23 -6.50
C GLY A 676 -27.19 -5.98 -7.30
N LYS A 677 -28.46 -5.90 -7.72
CA LYS A 677 -29.06 -4.76 -8.39
C LYS A 677 -30.18 -4.16 -7.53
N PRO A 678 -29.87 -3.66 -6.33
CA PRO A 678 -30.89 -3.19 -5.39
C PRO A 678 -31.66 -2.00 -5.94
N ALA A 679 -32.97 -1.98 -5.72
CA ALA A 679 -33.77 -0.77 -5.93
C ALA A 679 -33.43 0.30 -4.88
N ARG A 680 -33.90 1.53 -5.09
CA ARG A 680 -33.79 2.60 -4.08
C ARG A 680 -34.64 2.25 -2.85
N SER A 681 -34.06 2.41 -1.67
CA SER A 681 -34.81 2.32 -0.40
C SER A 681 -35.51 3.64 -0.09
N THR A 682 -36.47 3.62 0.82
CA THR A 682 -37.10 4.86 1.32
C THR A 682 -36.17 5.61 2.25
N GLN A 683 -36.39 6.90 2.48
CA GLN A 683 -35.63 7.64 3.49
C GLN A 683 -35.89 7.09 4.90
N GLY A 684 -37.09 6.59 5.19
CA GLY A 684 -37.37 5.91 6.46
C GLY A 684 -36.41 4.74 6.69
N GLU A 685 -36.26 3.87 5.69
CA GLU A 685 -35.35 2.72 5.75
C GLU A 685 -33.87 3.13 5.87
N VAL A 686 -33.43 4.09 5.05
CA VAL A 686 -32.03 4.54 5.06
C VAL A 686 -31.66 5.22 6.38
N PHE A 687 -32.51 6.14 6.88
CA PHE A 687 -32.24 6.82 8.15
C PHE A 687 -32.37 5.89 9.36
N GLN A 688 -33.28 4.92 9.33
CA GLN A 688 -33.33 3.88 10.36
C GLN A 688 -32.01 3.09 10.40
N GLN A 689 -31.43 2.75 9.25
CA GLN A 689 -30.15 2.07 9.19
C GLN A 689 -28.97 2.97 9.63
N ILE A 690 -28.98 4.26 9.28
CA ILE A 690 -28.00 5.24 9.77
C ILE A 690 -28.03 5.27 11.30
N LEU A 691 -29.21 5.39 11.91
CA LEU A 691 -29.36 5.41 13.37
C LEU A 691 -28.97 4.07 14.01
N ALA A 692 -29.24 2.94 13.35
CA ALA A 692 -28.80 1.62 13.81
C ALA A 692 -27.27 1.50 13.81
N ASP A 693 -26.60 1.99 12.76
CA ASP A 693 -25.14 2.02 12.69
C ASP A 693 -24.54 2.97 13.74
N ILE A 694 -25.15 4.14 13.95
CA ILE A 694 -24.73 5.06 15.02
C ILE A 694 -24.86 4.38 16.39
N ALA A 695 -25.97 3.70 16.67
CA ALA A 695 -26.14 2.99 17.94
C ALA A 695 -25.09 1.89 18.15
N GLN A 696 -24.73 1.16 17.09
CA GLN A 696 -23.63 0.19 17.16
C GLN A 696 -22.28 0.87 17.41
N ALA A 697 -22.01 2.01 16.76
CA ALA A 697 -20.80 2.78 17.02
C ALA A 697 -20.75 3.33 18.45
N GLU A 698 -21.88 3.80 19.00
CA GLU A 698 -21.98 4.26 20.40
C GLU A 698 -21.64 3.14 21.39
N THR A 699 -22.16 1.92 21.16
CA THR A 699 -21.84 0.75 22.01
C THR A 699 -20.37 0.35 21.89
N MET A 700 -19.84 0.27 20.66
CA MET A 700 -18.49 -0.26 20.41
C MET A 700 -17.38 0.72 20.80
N LEU A 701 -17.71 2.01 20.94
CA LEU A 701 -16.79 3.09 21.29
C LEU A 701 -17.11 3.69 22.66
N GLU A 702 -17.86 2.98 23.52
CA GLU A 702 -18.28 3.50 24.83
C GLU A 702 -17.11 3.88 25.74
N ASP A 703 -16.00 3.14 25.62
CA ASP A 703 -14.76 3.42 26.36
C ASP A 703 -13.85 4.44 25.66
N GLU A 704 -14.14 4.85 24.42
CA GLU A 704 -13.32 5.81 23.66
C GLU A 704 -13.74 7.25 23.96
N ASP A 705 -13.26 7.73 25.11
CA ASP A 705 -13.54 9.06 25.65
C ASP A 705 -13.39 10.20 24.63
N GLY A 706 -14.22 11.21 24.80
CA GLY A 706 -14.10 12.47 24.08
C GLY A 706 -12.73 13.12 24.25
N GLN A 707 -12.14 13.56 23.15
CA GLN A 707 -10.84 14.25 23.18
C GLN A 707 -10.80 15.38 22.14
N ALA A 708 -10.40 16.57 22.58
CA ALA A 708 -10.17 17.69 21.69
C ALA A 708 -9.09 17.37 20.64
N SER A 709 -9.37 17.70 19.38
CA SER A 709 -8.52 17.45 18.20
C SER A 709 -8.13 15.99 18.03
N SER A 710 -9.05 15.06 18.36
CA SER A 710 -8.80 13.64 18.18
C SER A 710 -8.43 13.30 16.73
N GLY A 711 -7.40 12.47 16.56
CA GLY A 711 -7.02 11.91 15.26
C GLY A 711 -7.87 10.70 14.85
N THR A 712 -8.79 10.26 15.72
CA THR A 712 -9.66 9.09 15.55
C THR A 712 -11.12 9.42 15.85
N ILE A 713 -12.02 8.45 15.68
CA ILE A 713 -13.44 8.59 16.01
C ILE A 713 -13.62 8.27 17.49
N THR A 714 -14.09 9.24 18.27
CA THR A 714 -14.44 9.07 19.70
C THR A 714 -15.96 8.99 19.88
N ILE A 715 -16.42 8.64 21.07
CA ILE A 715 -17.87 8.61 21.37
C ILE A 715 -18.57 9.94 21.09
N ASP A 716 -17.92 11.07 21.35
CA ASP A 716 -18.49 12.39 21.09
C ASP A 716 -18.54 12.75 19.61
N VAL A 717 -17.63 12.20 18.79
CA VAL A 717 -17.70 12.33 17.33
C VAL A 717 -18.91 11.56 16.80
N VAL A 718 -19.20 10.37 17.36
CA VAL A 718 -20.41 9.60 17.02
C VAL A 718 -21.68 10.38 17.38
N ARG A 719 -21.74 10.96 18.58
CA ARG A 719 -22.86 11.80 19.03
C ARG A 719 -23.02 13.06 18.19
N ALA A 720 -21.92 13.67 17.74
CA ALA A 720 -21.98 14.82 16.85
C ALA A 720 -22.60 14.47 15.48
N LEU A 721 -22.26 13.31 14.92
CA LEU A 721 -22.92 12.81 13.72
C LEU A 721 -24.41 12.54 13.97
N LYS A 722 -24.76 11.96 15.12
CA LYS A 722 -26.16 11.70 15.53
C LYS A 722 -26.98 12.98 15.59
N ALA A 723 -26.46 14.04 16.21
CA ALA A 723 -27.11 15.35 16.25
C ALA A 723 -27.33 15.93 14.84
N ARG A 724 -26.34 15.78 13.94
CA ARG A 724 -26.44 16.21 12.53
C ARG A 724 -27.51 15.41 11.77
N VAL A 725 -27.58 14.10 11.98
CA VAL A 725 -28.59 13.21 11.39
C VAL A 725 -29.99 13.59 11.86
N GLN A 726 -30.19 13.77 13.18
CA GLN A 726 -31.48 14.16 13.77
C GLN A 726 -31.94 15.54 13.26
N LEU A 727 -31.02 16.51 13.13
CA LEU A 727 -31.32 17.81 12.51
C LEU A 727 -31.81 17.63 11.07
N GLY A 728 -31.15 16.76 10.29
CA GLY A 728 -31.56 16.42 8.92
C GLY A 728 -32.94 15.77 8.84
N MET A 729 -33.30 14.96 9.84
CA MET A 729 -34.62 14.33 9.98
C MET A 729 -35.72 15.29 10.46
N LYS A 730 -35.38 16.53 10.84
CA LYS A 730 -36.28 17.47 11.52
C LYS A 730 -36.77 16.97 12.88
N ASP A 731 -36.02 16.06 13.52
CA ASP A 731 -36.25 15.67 14.92
C ASP A 731 -35.56 16.68 15.83
N TRP A 732 -36.18 17.86 15.94
CA TRP A 732 -35.62 19.00 16.66
C TRP A 732 -35.39 18.72 18.14
N ALA A 733 -36.31 18.00 18.77
CA ALA A 733 -36.20 17.69 20.20
C ALA A 733 -34.96 16.84 20.49
N SER A 734 -34.76 15.78 19.69
CA SER A 734 -33.62 14.86 19.87
C SER A 734 -32.30 15.48 19.41
N ALA A 735 -32.30 16.23 18.30
CA ALA A 735 -31.12 16.96 17.82
C ALA A 735 -30.62 17.98 18.86
N TYR A 736 -31.54 18.70 19.52
CA TYR A 736 -31.21 19.62 20.61
C TYR A 736 -30.58 18.87 21.79
N ALA A 737 -31.21 17.79 22.25
CA ALA A 737 -30.74 17.02 23.40
C ALA A 737 -29.35 16.40 23.15
N THR A 738 -29.14 15.76 22.00
CA THR A 738 -27.85 15.12 21.65
C THR A 738 -26.75 16.17 21.44
N ALA A 739 -27.05 17.33 20.85
CA ALA A 739 -26.07 18.42 20.76
C ALA A 739 -25.68 18.95 22.15
N GLN A 740 -26.65 19.10 23.07
CA GLN A 740 -26.39 19.53 24.44
C GLN A 740 -25.54 18.53 25.24
N GLU A 741 -25.70 17.23 25.01
CA GLU A 741 -24.89 16.19 25.66
C GLU A 741 -23.39 16.43 25.41
N VAL A 742 -23.01 16.69 24.16
CA VAL A 742 -21.62 16.96 23.79
C VAL A 742 -21.17 18.37 24.21
N ILE A 743 -22.03 19.38 24.14
CA ILE A 743 -21.72 20.74 24.62
C ILE A 743 -21.43 20.74 26.13
N ASN A 744 -22.20 19.98 26.90
CA ASN A 744 -22.12 19.94 28.36
C ASN A 744 -21.10 18.92 28.88
N SER A 745 -20.42 18.18 28.01
CA SER A 745 -19.41 17.18 28.43
C SER A 745 -18.21 17.82 29.15
N GLY A 746 -17.97 19.12 28.92
CA GLY A 746 -16.83 19.85 29.48
C GLY A 746 -15.49 19.55 28.81
N VAL A 747 -15.44 18.64 27.83
CA VAL A 747 -14.23 18.27 27.10
C VAL A 747 -13.77 19.36 26.11
N TYR A 748 -14.73 20.05 25.49
CA TYR A 748 -14.47 21.02 24.43
C TYR A 748 -14.83 22.44 24.86
N THR A 749 -14.10 23.43 24.35
CA THR A 749 -14.38 24.86 24.59
C THR A 749 -14.27 25.66 23.31
N LEU A 750 -15.21 26.57 23.10
CA LEU A 750 -15.22 27.48 21.96
C LEU A 750 -13.98 28.38 21.99
N VAL A 751 -13.30 28.51 20.85
CA VAL A 751 -12.12 29.37 20.75
C VAL A 751 -12.55 30.82 20.61
N ASN A 752 -12.14 31.66 21.56
CA ASN A 752 -12.36 33.11 21.53
C ASN A 752 -11.10 33.94 21.22
N ASP A 753 -9.96 33.27 21.10
CA ASP A 753 -8.68 33.90 20.79
C ASP A 753 -8.47 33.91 19.26
N PRO A 754 -8.37 35.10 18.62
CA PRO A 754 -8.17 35.21 17.17
C PRO A 754 -6.88 34.53 16.68
N VAL A 755 -5.82 34.49 17.49
CA VAL A 755 -4.55 33.83 17.13
C VAL A 755 -4.74 32.32 17.08
N LYS A 756 -5.42 31.74 18.07
CA LYS A 756 -5.69 30.29 18.12
C LYS A 756 -6.68 29.88 17.02
N LEU A 757 -7.72 30.68 16.79
CA LEU A 757 -8.69 30.42 15.72
C LEU A 757 -8.02 30.48 14.34
N LYS A 758 -7.11 31.44 14.13
CA LYS A 758 -6.30 31.52 12.92
C LYS A 758 -5.38 30.32 12.77
N ALA A 759 -4.65 29.94 13.81
CA ALA A 759 -3.75 28.79 13.78
C ALA A 759 -4.48 27.48 13.48
N MET A 760 -5.70 27.32 13.99
CA MET A 760 -6.55 26.16 13.70
C MET A 760 -6.81 26.03 12.19
N TRP A 761 -7.22 27.09 11.51
CA TRP A 761 -7.54 27.07 10.08
C TRP A 761 -6.32 27.20 9.15
N HIS A 762 -5.32 27.99 9.53
CA HIS A 762 -4.18 28.31 8.66
C HIS A 762 -3.02 27.32 8.79
N GLU A 763 -2.83 26.71 9.97
CA GLU A 763 -1.70 25.83 10.27
C GLU A 763 -2.11 24.40 10.70
N ASP A 764 -3.41 24.11 10.67
CA ASP A 764 -3.99 22.88 11.19
C ASP A 764 -3.53 22.62 12.64
N ALA A 765 -3.50 23.67 13.45
CA ALA A 765 -3.14 23.56 14.86
C ALA A 765 -4.26 22.84 15.63
N PRO A 766 -3.92 21.95 16.58
CA PRO A 766 -4.90 21.43 17.53
C PRO A 766 -5.63 22.57 18.24
N SER A 767 -6.91 22.37 18.49
CA SER A 767 -7.83 23.32 19.08
C SER A 767 -8.77 22.62 20.06
N THR A 768 -9.14 23.34 21.13
CA THR A 768 -10.11 22.91 22.13
C THR A 768 -11.53 22.81 21.59
N GLU A 769 -11.80 23.39 20.42
CA GLU A 769 -13.13 23.40 19.79
C GLU A 769 -13.32 22.23 18.82
N LEU A 770 -12.24 21.61 18.34
CA LEU A 770 -12.33 20.51 17.39
C LEU A 770 -12.62 19.21 18.12
N LEU A 771 -13.67 18.49 17.70
CA LEU A 771 -13.89 17.13 18.15
C LEU A 771 -12.95 16.18 17.40
N MET A 772 -12.69 16.48 16.12
CA MET A 772 -11.83 15.66 15.28
C MET A 772 -10.94 16.52 14.38
N LEU A 773 -9.65 16.17 14.33
CA LEU A 773 -8.65 16.76 13.43
C LEU A 773 -7.91 15.63 12.71
N MET A 774 -8.27 15.37 11.46
CA MET A 774 -7.68 14.26 10.71
C MET A 774 -6.27 14.62 10.21
N VAL A 775 -5.26 13.95 10.77
CA VAL A 775 -3.84 14.26 10.50
C VAL A 775 -3.51 14.15 9.00
N ALA A 776 -2.91 15.21 8.47
CA ALA A 776 -2.32 15.23 7.13
C ALA A 776 -0.79 15.34 7.23
N ALA A 777 -0.10 14.70 6.29
CA ALA A 777 1.36 14.73 6.17
C ALA A 777 1.75 14.94 4.70
N LEU A 778 2.99 15.37 4.43
CA LEU A 778 3.50 15.57 3.06
C LEU A 778 3.40 14.31 2.18
N THR A 779 3.44 13.13 2.79
CA THR A 779 3.31 11.81 2.14
C THR A 779 1.86 11.35 2.01
N ASN A 780 0.91 12.05 2.64
CA ASN A 780 -0.50 11.69 2.69
C ASN A 780 -1.39 12.95 2.84
N GLN A 781 -1.38 13.79 1.80
CA GLN A 781 -2.06 15.08 1.77
C GLN A 781 -3.53 14.94 1.39
N GLY A 782 -4.36 15.88 1.87
CA GLY A 782 -5.69 16.08 1.30
C GLY A 782 -5.63 16.72 -0.09
N ARG A 783 -6.74 16.71 -0.82
CA ARG A 783 -6.91 17.52 -2.03
C ARG A 783 -6.91 19.00 -1.64
N SER A 784 -6.33 19.80 -2.51
CA SER A 784 -6.19 21.24 -2.33
C SER A 784 -7.53 21.96 -2.45
N MET A 785 -7.72 23.01 -1.66
CA MET A 785 -8.81 23.99 -1.75
C MET A 785 -8.48 25.17 -2.68
N SER A 786 -7.58 24.96 -3.66
CA SER A 786 -7.03 26.02 -4.52
C SER A 786 -8.07 26.73 -5.39
N GLN A 787 -9.24 26.16 -5.61
CA GLN A 787 -10.34 26.82 -6.32
C GLN A 787 -10.78 28.11 -5.60
N LEU A 788 -10.71 28.13 -4.26
CA LEU A 788 -11.10 29.27 -3.44
C LEU A 788 -9.95 30.27 -3.21
N GLY A 789 -8.70 29.78 -3.18
CA GLY A 789 -7.52 30.57 -2.79
C GLY A 789 -6.47 30.78 -3.89
N GLY A 790 -6.71 30.31 -5.11
CA GLY A 790 -5.71 30.03 -6.17
C GLY A 790 -4.55 31.01 -6.33
N TYR A 791 -3.33 30.46 -6.36
CA TYR A 791 -2.09 31.19 -6.62
C TYR A 791 -1.35 30.58 -7.82
N ASP A 792 -1.12 31.38 -8.86
CA ASP A 792 -0.29 30.99 -10.01
C ASP A 792 1.17 31.26 -9.65
N ALA A 793 1.86 30.20 -9.21
CA ALA A 793 3.27 30.27 -8.83
C ALA A 793 4.21 30.61 -10.00
N ALA A 794 3.82 30.33 -11.25
CA ALA A 794 4.66 30.62 -12.41
C ALA A 794 4.66 32.12 -12.73
N LYS A 795 3.52 32.79 -12.49
CA LYS A 795 3.37 34.24 -12.71
C LYS A 795 3.54 35.08 -11.44
N GLY A 796 3.51 34.44 -10.27
CA GLY A 796 3.60 35.11 -8.98
C GLY A 796 2.35 35.91 -8.60
N VAL A 797 1.18 35.57 -9.14
CA VAL A 797 -0.09 36.31 -8.97
C VAL A 797 -1.20 35.43 -8.39
N TRP A 798 -2.18 36.06 -7.74
CA TRP A 798 -3.39 35.38 -7.27
C TRP A 798 -4.44 35.31 -8.38
N GLN A 799 -4.92 34.10 -8.65
CA GLN A 799 -5.94 33.79 -9.67
C GLN A 799 -6.92 32.73 -9.12
N PRO A 800 -7.75 33.04 -8.10
CA PRO A 800 -8.77 32.10 -7.62
C PRO A 800 -9.84 31.85 -8.70
N ASP A 801 -10.42 30.65 -8.70
CA ASP A 801 -11.52 30.30 -9.61
C ASP A 801 -12.83 30.94 -9.17
N PHE A 802 -13.01 31.07 -7.87
CA PHE A 802 -14.20 31.62 -7.27
C PHE A 802 -13.84 32.70 -6.26
N LEU A 803 -14.48 33.85 -6.37
CA LEU A 803 -14.42 34.90 -5.37
C LEU A 803 -15.64 34.82 -4.45
N PRO A 804 -15.49 35.15 -3.16
CA PRO A 804 -16.66 35.40 -2.32
C PRO A 804 -17.46 36.58 -2.87
N THR A 805 -18.78 36.53 -2.76
CA THR A 805 -19.65 37.68 -3.05
C THR A 805 -19.33 38.83 -2.07
N GLN A 806 -19.63 40.07 -2.46
CA GLN A 806 -19.57 41.19 -1.51
C GLN A 806 -20.55 40.99 -0.37
N GLY A 807 -21.75 40.47 -0.67
CA GLY A 807 -22.78 40.21 0.33
C GLY A 807 -22.34 39.26 1.44
N VAL A 808 -21.55 38.21 1.16
CA VAL A 808 -21.04 37.33 2.22
C VAL A 808 -19.92 37.98 3.03
N VAL A 809 -19.12 38.86 2.44
CA VAL A 809 -18.09 39.63 3.17
C VAL A 809 -18.74 40.64 4.11
N ASP A 810 -19.82 41.29 3.67
CA ASP A 810 -20.60 42.26 4.44
C ASP A 810 -21.40 41.62 5.58
N LEU A 811 -21.60 40.30 5.54
CA LEU A 811 -22.22 39.56 6.63
C LEU A 811 -21.37 39.56 7.91
N PHE A 812 -20.07 39.85 7.80
CA PHE A 812 -19.13 39.90 8.92
C PHE A 812 -18.91 41.34 9.38
N ASP A 813 -19.26 41.62 10.64
CA ASP A 813 -18.87 42.85 11.33
C ASP A 813 -17.33 42.94 11.44
N ASN A 814 -16.79 44.15 11.56
CA ASN A 814 -15.35 44.34 11.74
C ASN A 814 -14.85 43.82 13.10
N ALA A 815 -15.73 43.71 14.10
CA ALA A 815 -15.45 43.07 15.39
C ALA A 815 -15.45 41.52 15.31
N ASP A 816 -15.96 40.94 14.22
CA ASP A 816 -15.95 39.49 14.04
C ASP A 816 -14.52 38.99 13.78
N ILE A 817 -13.99 38.23 14.73
CA ILE A 817 -12.61 37.72 14.66
C ILE A 817 -12.38 36.80 13.45
N ARG A 818 -13.44 36.21 12.89
CA ARG A 818 -13.35 35.33 11.72
C ARG A 818 -13.07 36.10 10.43
N LYS A 819 -13.49 37.37 10.32
CA LYS A 819 -13.44 38.12 9.05
C LYS A 819 -12.04 38.15 8.45
N SER A 820 -11.04 38.52 9.25
CA SER A 820 -9.63 38.59 8.85
C SER A 820 -8.93 37.23 8.74
N ILE A 821 -9.57 36.16 9.20
CA ILE A 821 -9.07 34.78 9.11
C ILE A 821 -9.63 34.11 7.86
N TYR A 822 -10.90 34.37 7.54
CA TYR A 822 -11.64 33.73 6.45
C TYR A 822 -11.46 34.47 5.13
N PHE A 823 -11.18 35.78 5.18
CA PHE A 823 -10.95 36.62 4.00
C PHE A 823 -9.67 37.43 4.11
N GLU A 824 -9.08 37.71 2.95
CA GLU A 824 -7.91 38.59 2.82
C GLU A 824 -8.02 39.39 1.52
N GLN A 825 -7.73 40.69 1.58
CA GLN A 825 -7.63 41.52 0.38
C GLN A 825 -6.32 41.24 -0.34
N ARG A 826 -6.40 40.94 -1.63
CA ARG A 826 -5.24 40.61 -2.46
C ARG A 826 -5.28 41.34 -3.78
N THR A 827 -4.10 41.53 -4.37
CA THR A 827 -3.97 41.89 -5.78
C THR A 827 -4.13 40.63 -6.62
N VAL A 828 -5.13 40.63 -7.49
CA VAL A 828 -5.50 39.46 -8.32
C VAL A 828 -5.35 39.79 -9.80
N GLN A 829 -5.02 38.78 -10.61
CA GLN A 829 -4.94 38.91 -12.07
C GLN A 829 -6.11 38.16 -12.71
N LEU A 830 -7.31 38.73 -12.63
CA LEU A 830 -8.54 38.09 -13.12
C LEU A 830 -9.11 38.76 -14.37
N ALA A 831 -8.60 39.93 -14.77
CA ALA A 831 -9.09 40.62 -15.95
C ALA A 831 -8.68 39.88 -17.23
N VAL A 832 -9.54 39.92 -18.25
CA VAL A 832 -9.32 39.24 -19.54
C VAL A 832 -8.06 39.76 -20.25
N ASP A 833 -7.70 41.02 -20.02
CA ASP A 833 -6.49 41.67 -20.54
C ASP A 833 -5.21 41.34 -19.74
N GLY A 834 -5.32 40.54 -18.68
CA GLY A 834 -4.19 40.19 -17.80
C GLY A 834 -3.76 41.29 -16.83
N SER A 835 -4.56 42.34 -16.65
CA SER A 835 -4.26 43.40 -15.67
C SER A 835 -4.43 42.93 -14.22
N ASN A 836 -3.64 43.54 -13.33
CA ASN A 836 -3.70 43.29 -11.88
C ASN A 836 -4.70 44.26 -11.22
N THR A 837 -5.67 43.72 -10.48
CA THR A 837 -6.63 44.51 -9.72
C THR A 837 -6.36 44.38 -8.22
N PRO A 838 -6.02 45.47 -7.50
CA PRO A 838 -5.77 45.44 -6.06
C PRO A 838 -7.07 45.39 -5.25
N ASN A 839 -6.94 45.10 -3.94
CA ASN A 839 -8.00 45.20 -2.94
C ASN A 839 -9.23 44.30 -3.14
N ILE A 840 -9.07 43.15 -3.82
CA ILE A 840 -10.15 42.18 -4.01
C ILE A 840 -10.17 41.19 -2.84
N TRP A 841 -11.34 40.97 -2.23
CA TRP A 841 -11.49 39.98 -1.16
C TRP A 841 -11.40 38.56 -1.73
N CYS A 842 -10.43 37.80 -1.25
CA CYS A 842 -10.23 36.39 -1.58
C CYS A 842 -10.54 35.51 -0.37
N VAL A 843 -10.91 34.25 -0.61
CA VAL A 843 -11.04 33.28 0.48
C VAL A 843 -9.65 32.96 1.04
N ALA A 844 -9.45 33.24 2.31
CA ALA A 844 -8.23 33.04 3.05
C ALA A 844 -8.37 32.02 4.20
N LYS A 845 -9.56 31.43 4.39
CA LYS A 845 -9.79 30.38 5.42
C LYS A 845 -8.86 29.18 5.25
N TYR A 846 -8.52 28.85 4.00
CA TYR A 846 -7.72 27.68 3.63
C TYR A 846 -6.42 28.03 2.88
N PRO A 847 -5.44 28.73 3.48
CA PRO A 847 -4.22 29.14 2.77
C PRO A 847 -3.24 27.97 2.53
N GLY A 848 -3.36 26.90 3.31
CA GLY A 848 -2.60 25.65 3.27
C GLY A 848 -1.60 25.62 4.41
N ALA A 849 -1.65 24.64 5.31
CA ALA A 849 -0.75 24.62 6.46
C ALA A 849 0.72 24.57 6.02
N THR A 850 1.60 25.37 6.62
CA THR A 850 3.01 25.47 6.19
C THR A 850 3.73 24.13 6.26
N LYS A 851 3.36 23.29 7.25
CA LYS A 851 3.86 21.90 7.40
C LYS A 851 3.47 20.98 6.24
N LEU A 852 2.44 21.33 5.47
CA LEU A 852 1.96 20.59 4.30
C LEU A 852 2.45 21.21 2.98
N ARG A 853 3.35 22.19 3.00
CA ARG A 853 3.90 22.80 1.79
C ARG A 853 5.28 22.23 1.47
N ARG A 854 5.49 21.81 0.21
CA ARG A 854 6.85 21.50 -0.29
C ARG A 854 7.69 22.77 -0.41
N ASN A 855 7.09 23.86 -0.86
CA ASN A 855 7.68 25.19 -0.83
C ASN A 855 6.93 26.08 0.16
N LYS A 856 7.57 26.45 1.28
CA LYS A 856 6.93 27.18 2.37
C LYS A 856 6.39 28.55 1.96
N THR A 857 6.95 29.16 0.91
CA THR A 857 6.54 30.49 0.43
C THR A 857 5.35 30.45 -0.52
N ILE A 858 5.02 29.28 -1.08
CA ILE A 858 3.92 29.13 -2.04
C ILE A 858 2.73 28.46 -1.34
N PRO A 859 1.60 29.16 -1.19
CA PRO A 859 0.39 28.57 -0.64
C PRO A 859 -0.14 27.50 -1.60
N ASN A 860 -0.49 26.34 -1.06
CA ASN A 860 -1.01 25.21 -1.83
C ASN A 860 -2.46 24.87 -1.47
N SER A 861 -3.06 25.59 -0.52
CA SER A 861 -4.43 25.38 -0.03
C SER A 861 -4.72 23.95 0.44
N VAL A 862 -3.71 23.19 0.89
CA VAL A 862 -3.86 21.83 1.43
C VAL A 862 -3.98 21.88 2.95
N HIS A 863 -4.98 21.18 3.52
CA HIS A 863 -5.31 21.19 4.95
C HIS A 863 -5.62 19.81 5.52
N ALA A 864 -5.51 19.70 6.84
CA ALA A 864 -6.10 18.64 7.64
C ALA A 864 -7.63 18.86 7.79
N PRO A 865 -8.47 17.86 7.48
CA PRO A 865 -9.91 17.97 7.67
C PRO A 865 -10.34 18.13 9.13
N LYS A 866 -11.43 18.86 9.33
CA LYS A 866 -12.01 19.21 10.64
C LYS A 866 -13.52 18.91 10.64
N PRO A 867 -13.90 17.62 10.49
CA PRO A 867 -15.26 17.23 10.11
C PRO A 867 -16.32 17.49 11.20
N PHE A 868 -15.91 17.57 12.47
CA PHE A 868 -16.78 17.80 13.61
C PHE A 868 -16.13 18.78 14.59
N ARG A 869 -16.89 19.79 15.00
CA ARG A 869 -16.44 20.87 15.89
C ARG A 869 -17.56 21.42 16.75
N LEU A 870 -17.23 21.87 17.95
CA LEU A 870 -18.20 22.28 18.98
C LEU A 870 -19.12 23.41 18.50
N ALA A 871 -18.61 24.37 17.74
CA ALA A 871 -19.42 25.47 17.22
C ALA A 871 -20.55 25.01 16.29
N GLU A 872 -20.38 23.90 15.55
CA GLU A 872 -21.48 23.31 14.78
C GLU A 872 -22.59 22.81 15.70
N LEU A 873 -22.24 22.17 16.82
CA LEU A 873 -23.21 21.65 17.79
C LEU A 873 -24.00 22.78 18.47
N TYR A 874 -23.36 23.91 18.77
CA TYR A 874 -24.08 25.11 19.24
C TYR A 874 -25.11 25.60 18.20
N LEU A 875 -24.79 25.53 16.91
CA LEU A 875 -25.70 25.91 15.83
C LEU A 875 -26.82 24.89 15.63
N ILE A 876 -26.52 23.59 15.72
CA ILE A 876 -27.53 22.52 15.71
C ILE A 876 -28.50 22.73 16.87
N ALA A 877 -27.99 22.99 18.08
CA ALA A 877 -28.81 23.23 19.27
C ALA A 877 -29.63 24.52 19.15
N ALA A 878 -29.02 25.64 18.73
CA ALA A 878 -29.72 26.91 18.54
C ALA A 878 -30.88 26.76 17.55
N GLU A 879 -30.60 26.17 16.40
CA GLU A 879 -31.59 25.95 15.36
C GLU A 879 -32.72 25.01 15.81
N SER A 880 -32.36 23.87 16.40
CA SER A 880 -33.35 22.89 16.85
C SER A 880 -34.26 23.47 17.95
N ALA A 881 -33.71 24.26 18.87
CA ALA A 881 -34.49 24.96 19.88
C ALA A 881 -35.47 25.97 19.25
N ALA A 882 -35.02 26.78 18.28
CA ALA A 882 -35.89 27.75 17.61
C ALA A 882 -37.00 27.07 16.80
N MET A 883 -36.68 25.96 16.12
CA MET A 883 -37.65 25.16 15.38
C MET A 883 -38.65 24.43 16.29
N ASN A 884 -38.29 24.19 17.54
CA ASN A 884 -39.17 23.63 18.57
C ASN A 884 -39.89 24.69 19.43
N GLY A 885 -39.84 25.97 19.03
CA GLY A 885 -40.50 27.09 19.75
C GLY A 885 -39.83 27.53 21.06
N ASN A 886 -38.58 27.11 21.31
CA ASN A 886 -37.79 27.50 22.48
C ASN A 886 -36.79 28.62 22.12
N ASP A 887 -37.30 29.83 21.93
CA ASP A 887 -36.49 30.99 21.57
C ASP A 887 -35.43 31.34 22.63
N ALA A 888 -35.76 31.16 23.92
CA ALA A 888 -34.82 31.45 25.01
C ALA A 888 -33.60 30.49 24.97
N GLY A 889 -33.85 29.20 24.80
CA GLY A 889 -32.79 28.20 24.62
C GLY A 889 -31.99 28.43 23.34
N ALA A 890 -32.66 28.79 22.26
CA ALA A 890 -32.03 29.09 20.97
C ALA A 890 -31.10 30.31 21.05
N ALA A 891 -31.60 31.42 21.61
CA ALA A 891 -30.83 32.64 21.84
C ALA A 891 -29.63 32.40 22.77
N THR A 892 -29.78 31.55 23.79
CA THR A 892 -28.67 31.18 24.68
C THR A 892 -27.55 30.50 23.89
N MET A 893 -27.86 29.44 23.15
CA MET A 893 -26.85 28.70 22.36
C MET A 893 -26.20 29.59 21.30
N LEU A 894 -27.01 30.39 20.59
CA LEU A 894 -26.53 31.32 19.57
C LEU A 894 -25.60 32.38 20.17
N ASN A 895 -26.00 33.02 21.27
CA ASN A 895 -25.25 34.11 21.87
C ASN A 895 -23.93 33.62 22.49
N THR A 896 -23.89 32.42 23.06
CA THR A 896 -22.64 31.80 23.52
C THR A 896 -21.62 31.68 22.37
N LEU A 897 -22.05 31.20 21.20
CA LEU A 897 -21.17 31.14 20.03
C LEU A 897 -20.77 32.55 19.56
N ARG A 898 -21.73 33.47 19.41
CA ARG A 898 -21.48 34.84 18.94
C ARG A 898 -20.48 35.59 19.81
N THR A 899 -20.64 35.54 21.12
CA THR A 899 -19.72 36.18 22.07
C THR A 899 -18.32 35.60 21.96
N SER A 900 -18.18 34.28 21.72
CA SER A 900 -16.86 33.68 21.45
C SER A 900 -16.21 34.19 20.16
N ARG A 901 -16.97 34.76 19.22
CA ARG A 901 -16.45 35.36 17.98
C ARG A 901 -16.28 36.88 18.04
N GLY A 902 -16.41 37.48 19.23
CA GLY A 902 -16.30 38.92 19.43
C GLY A 902 -17.57 39.70 19.09
N LEU A 903 -18.69 39.01 18.82
CA LEU A 903 -19.96 39.63 18.47
C LEU A 903 -20.86 39.85 19.68
N GLY A 904 -21.67 40.90 19.62
CA GLY A 904 -22.73 41.16 20.59
C GLY A 904 -23.85 40.12 20.55
N ALA A 905 -24.48 39.91 21.70
CA ALA A 905 -25.67 39.08 21.83
C ALA A 905 -26.84 39.66 21.03
N VAL A 906 -27.63 38.79 20.40
CA VAL A 906 -28.92 39.15 19.79
C VAL A 906 -30.04 39.00 20.82
N THR A 907 -31.07 39.83 20.68
CA THR A 907 -32.27 39.85 21.55
C THR A 907 -33.56 39.59 20.78
N THR A 908 -33.44 39.18 19.51
CA THR A 908 -34.55 38.86 18.61
C THR A 908 -35.24 37.56 19.03
N THR A 909 -36.49 37.39 18.58
CA THR A 909 -37.32 36.21 18.82
C THR A 909 -38.03 35.80 17.52
N GLY A 910 -38.69 34.63 17.51
CA GLY A 910 -39.45 34.12 16.38
C GLY A 910 -38.64 34.05 15.09
N ASP A 911 -39.21 34.53 13.99
CA ASP A 911 -38.56 34.46 12.68
C ASP A 911 -37.32 35.33 12.57
N ALA A 912 -37.23 36.42 13.33
CA ALA A 912 -36.01 37.24 13.39
C ALA A 912 -34.85 36.48 14.05
N LEU A 913 -35.12 35.72 15.11
CA LEU A 913 -34.12 34.85 15.74
C LEU A 913 -33.68 33.72 14.81
N LYS A 914 -34.63 33.09 14.09
CA LYS A 914 -34.29 32.08 13.08
C LYS A 914 -33.36 32.66 12.00
N LYS A 915 -33.59 33.89 11.56
CA LYS A 915 -32.72 34.59 10.61
C LYS A 915 -31.32 34.85 11.20
N ASP A 916 -31.24 35.26 12.46
CA ASP A 916 -29.95 35.44 13.14
C ASP A 916 -29.16 34.12 13.26
N ILE A 917 -29.85 33.00 13.53
CA ILE A 917 -29.25 31.66 13.54
C ILE A 917 -28.75 31.28 12.14
N GLN A 918 -29.56 31.51 11.10
CA GLN A 918 -29.17 31.25 9.71
C GLN A 918 -27.91 32.03 9.31
N ASP A 919 -27.85 33.31 9.68
CA ASP A 919 -26.71 34.18 9.38
C ASP A 919 -25.46 33.75 10.15
N GLU A 920 -25.60 33.36 11.42
CA GLU A 920 -24.49 32.86 12.21
C GLU A 920 -23.98 31.52 11.70
N ARG A 921 -24.88 30.60 11.33
CA ARG A 921 -24.52 29.32 10.71
C ARG A 921 -23.78 29.54 9.40
N THR A 922 -24.21 30.52 8.60
CA THR A 922 -23.55 30.90 7.35
C THR A 922 -22.15 31.44 7.59
N ARG A 923 -21.96 32.33 8.57
CA ARG A 923 -20.63 32.86 8.93
C ARG A 923 -19.70 31.77 9.44
N GLU A 924 -20.19 30.93 10.35
CA GLU A 924 -19.37 29.97 11.08
C GLU A 924 -18.92 28.83 10.17
N LEU A 925 -19.85 28.19 9.46
CA LEU A 925 -19.63 27.00 8.61
C LEU A 925 -19.23 27.33 7.17
N LEU A 926 -18.86 28.59 6.91
CA LEU A 926 -18.54 29.10 5.59
C LEU A 926 -17.49 28.23 4.86
N PHE A 927 -17.80 27.77 3.65
CA PHE A 927 -16.93 26.96 2.79
C PHE A 927 -16.55 25.57 3.34
N GLU A 928 -17.38 25.02 4.23
CA GLU A 928 -17.19 23.67 4.79
C GLU A 928 -18.07 22.59 4.13
N GLY A 929 -18.95 22.95 3.19
CA GLY A 929 -19.76 22.02 2.40
C GLY A 929 -21.23 21.94 2.79
N TYR A 930 -21.70 22.80 3.69
CA TYR A 930 -23.05 22.72 4.28
C TYR A 930 -24.09 23.59 3.58
N ARG A 931 -23.66 24.64 2.87
CA ARG A 931 -24.56 25.74 2.49
C ARG A 931 -25.76 25.30 1.65
N ILE A 932 -25.56 24.41 0.67
CA ILE A 932 -26.66 23.96 -0.19
C ILE A 932 -27.71 23.14 0.58
N ALA A 933 -27.26 22.31 1.53
CA ALA A 933 -28.14 21.52 2.38
C ALA A 933 -28.92 22.40 3.35
N ASP A 934 -28.28 23.45 3.88
CA ASP A 934 -28.93 24.44 4.76
C ASP A 934 -30.00 25.24 4.02
N LEU A 935 -29.70 25.80 2.84
CA LEU A 935 -30.69 26.50 2.00
C LEU A 935 -31.92 25.63 1.73
N ARG A 936 -31.68 24.38 1.35
CA ARG A 936 -32.74 23.40 1.08
C ARG A 936 -33.59 23.16 2.33
N ARG A 937 -32.96 22.90 3.47
CA ARG A 937 -33.64 22.58 4.74
C ARG A 937 -34.44 23.75 5.29
N TRP A 938 -33.98 24.98 5.06
CA TRP A 938 -34.70 26.22 5.39
C TRP A 938 -35.79 26.60 4.40
N GLY A 939 -35.87 25.92 3.25
CA GLY A 939 -36.81 26.29 2.19
C GLY A 939 -36.48 27.64 1.53
N LEU A 940 -35.20 28.01 1.49
CA LEU A 940 -34.73 29.26 0.90
C LEU A 940 -34.23 29.05 -0.54
N PRO A 941 -34.43 30.04 -1.44
CA PRO A 941 -33.88 29.97 -2.79
C PRO A 941 -32.35 30.05 -2.77
N CYS A 942 -31.71 29.45 -3.76
CA CYS A 942 -30.30 29.68 -4.03
C CYS A 942 -30.15 30.90 -4.94
N LYS A 943 -29.92 32.06 -4.35
CA LYS A 943 -29.79 33.34 -5.05
C LYS A 943 -28.42 33.95 -4.80
N ARG A 944 -27.61 34.12 -5.86
CA ARG A 944 -26.27 34.72 -5.75
C ARG A 944 -26.36 36.10 -5.10
N MET A 945 -25.53 36.32 -4.09
CA MET A 945 -25.44 37.62 -3.43
C MET A 945 -24.71 38.63 -4.33
N THR A 946 -24.75 39.91 -3.95
CA THR A 946 -24.12 41.01 -4.68
C THR A 946 -22.64 40.71 -4.96
N PRO A 947 -22.17 40.75 -6.22
CA PRO A 947 -20.76 40.52 -6.55
C PRO A 947 -19.87 41.68 -6.09
N GLN A 948 -18.58 41.43 -5.88
CA GLN A 948 -17.60 42.47 -5.54
C GLN A 948 -17.30 43.40 -6.73
N ASN A 949 -17.08 42.81 -7.91
CA ASN A 949 -16.73 43.52 -9.13
C ASN A 949 -17.09 42.66 -10.34
N GLU A 950 -18.12 43.04 -11.09
CA GLU A 950 -18.61 42.27 -12.23
C GLU A 950 -17.60 42.15 -13.38
N ASN A 951 -16.66 43.10 -13.51
CA ASN A 951 -15.64 43.07 -14.56
C ASN A 951 -14.61 41.94 -14.38
N LEU A 952 -14.53 41.34 -13.19
CA LEU A 952 -13.62 40.23 -12.87
C LEU A 952 -14.31 38.86 -12.95
N LEU A 953 -15.61 38.85 -13.24
CA LEU A 953 -16.47 37.67 -13.12
C LEU A 953 -17.07 37.31 -14.48
N VAL A 954 -17.41 36.04 -14.63
CA VAL A 954 -18.20 35.59 -15.77
C VAL A 954 -19.63 36.09 -15.58
N THR A 955 -20.02 37.12 -16.33
CA THR A 955 -21.32 37.80 -16.18
C THR A 955 -22.50 36.85 -16.32
N ALA A 956 -22.39 35.79 -17.12
CA ALA A 956 -23.44 34.77 -17.27
C ALA A 956 -23.74 33.98 -15.98
N HIS A 957 -22.86 34.07 -14.96
CA HIS A 957 -22.97 33.30 -13.72
C HIS A 957 -23.29 34.16 -12.48
N THR A 958 -23.34 35.50 -12.60
CA THR A 958 -23.58 36.40 -11.46
C THR A 958 -25.06 36.54 -11.09
N GLY A 959 -25.99 36.28 -12.01
CA GLY A 959 -27.43 36.51 -11.83
C GLY A 959 -28.28 35.28 -11.41
N LEU A 960 -27.66 34.18 -10.98
CA LEU A 960 -28.38 32.93 -10.67
C LEU A 960 -29.40 33.14 -9.52
N ASN A 961 -30.64 32.71 -9.76
CA ASN A 961 -31.74 32.71 -8.80
C ASN A 961 -32.60 31.45 -8.99
N ARG A 962 -32.37 30.42 -8.17
CA ARG A 962 -33.10 29.14 -8.22
C ARG A 962 -34.08 29.05 -7.04
N PRO A 963 -35.38 28.80 -7.29
CA PRO A 963 -36.36 28.70 -6.21
C PRO A 963 -36.07 27.47 -5.33
N ALA A 964 -36.50 27.51 -4.06
CA ALA A 964 -36.30 26.38 -3.13
C ALA A 964 -36.92 25.05 -3.60
N SER A 965 -37.89 25.12 -4.52
CA SER A 965 -38.53 23.97 -5.15
C SER A 965 -37.79 23.45 -6.39
N ASP A 966 -36.64 24.02 -6.75
CA ASP A 966 -35.89 23.58 -7.92
C ASP A 966 -35.40 22.12 -7.72
N PRO A 967 -35.68 21.20 -8.67
CA PRO A 967 -35.33 19.79 -8.51
C PRO A 967 -33.82 19.55 -8.33
N LYS A 968 -32.94 20.45 -8.81
CA LYS A 968 -31.49 20.28 -8.74
C LYS A 968 -30.87 20.59 -7.37
N PHE A 969 -31.69 20.93 -6.38
CA PHE A 969 -31.31 20.84 -4.95
C PHE A 969 -31.07 19.39 -4.50
N THR A 970 -31.57 18.42 -5.25
CA THR A 970 -31.26 17.00 -5.12
C THR A 970 -30.47 16.58 -6.36
N TRP A 971 -29.33 15.93 -6.18
CA TRP A 971 -28.47 15.53 -7.28
C TRP A 971 -29.00 14.29 -8.01
N GLY A 972 -28.72 14.20 -9.31
CA GLY A 972 -29.10 13.06 -10.14
C GLY A 972 -28.29 11.83 -9.78
N ILE A 973 -28.87 10.65 -9.94
CA ILE A 973 -28.12 9.39 -9.85
C ILE A 973 -27.25 9.25 -11.10
N PRO A 974 -25.97 8.86 -10.99
CA PRO A 974 -25.09 8.79 -12.14
C PRO A 974 -25.57 7.84 -13.24
N GLN A 975 -25.36 8.22 -14.51
CA GLN A 975 -25.82 7.42 -15.66
C GLN A 975 -25.34 5.98 -15.63
N ASN A 976 -24.07 5.77 -15.27
CA ASN A 976 -23.44 4.46 -15.29
C ASN A 976 -24.16 3.49 -14.34
N ASP A 977 -24.56 3.98 -13.17
CA ASP A 977 -25.27 3.22 -12.15
C ASP A 977 -26.69 2.88 -12.61
N ILE A 978 -27.43 3.83 -13.19
CA ILE A 978 -28.77 3.57 -13.76
C ILE A 978 -28.70 2.55 -14.90
N THR A 979 -27.68 2.69 -15.77
CA THR A 979 -27.50 1.78 -16.91
C THR A 979 -27.17 0.35 -16.45
N THR A 980 -26.35 0.23 -15.40
CA THR A 980 -25.89 -1.08 -14.87
C THR A 980 -26.96 -1.74 -13.98
N ASN A 981 -27.69 -0.93 -13.23
CA ASN A 981 -28.77 -1.32 -12.35
C ASN A 981 -30.08 -0.64 -12.79
N PRO A 982 -30.85 -1.28 -13.70
CA PRO A 982 -32.10 -0.72 -14.22
C PRO A 982 -33.21 -0.59 -13.16
N ASN A 983 -33.01 -1.08 -11.93
CA ASN A 983 -33.94 -0.90 -10.81
C ASN A 983 -33.78 0.47 -10.15
N LEU A 984 -32.78 1.28 -10.54
CA LEU A 984 -32.61 2.65 -10.05
C LEU A 984 -33.52 3.61 -10.80
N VAL A 985 -34.31 4.38 -10.04
CA VAL A 985 -35.18 5.42 -10.56
C VAL A 985 -34.50 6.78 -10.41
N GLN A 986 -34.40 7.55 -11.49
CA GLN A 986 -33.78 8.88 -11.48
C GLN A 986 -34.58 9.87 -10.61
N ASN A 987 -33.90 10.87 -10.03
CA ASN A 987 -34.54 11.98 -9.35
C ASN A 987 -35.24 12.92 -10.35
N PRO A 988 -36.37 13.56 -9.99
CA PRO A 988 -37.02 14.52 -10.87
C PRO A 988 -36.05 15.61 -11.35
N GLY A 989 -36.14 16.01 -12.61
CA GLY A 989 -35.32 17.08 -13.18
C GLY A 989 -33.89 16.70 -13.63
N TRP A 990 -33.58 15.40 -13.65
CA TRP A 990 -32.29 14.85 -14.11
C TRP A 990 -32.43 13.89 -15.27
#